data_AF-A0A6B2KYL2-F1
#
_entry.id   AF-A0A6B2KYL2-F1
#
_cell.length_a   1.000
_cell.length_b   1.000
_cell.length_c   1.000
_cell.angle_alpha   90.00
_cell.angle_beta   90.00
_cell.angle_gamma   90.00
#
_symmetry.space_group_name_H-M   'P 1'
#
loop_
_entity.id
_entity.type
_entity.pdbx_description
1 polymer ?
#
loop_
_entity_poly.entity_id
_entity_poly.type
_entity_poly.pdbx_seq_one_letter_code
_entity_poly.pdbx_strand_id
1 'polypeptide(L)'
;MTSRRPSIVVIEKEKKTEYWKDVEKKASEQGAKLSGDDFNSVISRAMSLGIVGDKKQRESLSGPHSNELLEQLQRTMERRLLELSGGKVVNLEQFGPTSSAIEKIICLEKALSSIESRKNKEEEEEKKRVQNKITELEQSLRSLESQKQQQREQNRRTMKLEIANLKEMMEKVQKDKNNETQAQTEAKALATKMSRLEQALRLMNDERKKGSVEDKDTLLLKRKLALFEQKLQEMEAEKKMKEEQDQGGALRDKLLIMEDKLAKMEKRKSVSMSLQMQQKMEAVEKQLAILRNERGGGHSDQTNQKIAQKMSLLEKQLQAMATQKVTPQMIQDEETVAMRDHIKKLEESILLQERRMEDQRQKLEEDRRRNYEKRLAEEETFRQQARQKEEELIKRIAMMESRLKQGIPAGDGKGGAISPDFTQKFSEMEKRLEETQKQLAEELKFTSHILANKPKEGPELDAWNKDMQIAILMKTNEEMLKKLNQTTEEMEKKMKALEGRVVVGGGPASTAKSGLTFAEINAKLAEIQAKIMAPDIDERESETLNIEYEKLITELESTDEYKKEQEEIKEKWKRENLAPNKEAFDKVLANLKAMPDQKLTAVFKRKPELRFILRTSEQLLKAHVNDFKQVSTQNLLLIEARALYHIMPTFRRDQEQQLQFVDQLRQKIEQEQAKPPKPAAPPIEPKKKVVIKAKKGGGGGGGGGNGFLDELLAKRKRKE
;
A
#
# COMPACT_ATOMS: atom_id res chain seq x y z
N MET A 1 -13.21 9.37 -5.16
CA MET A 1 -12.62 10.41 -6.03
C MET A 1 -13.19 10.37 -7.43
N THR A 2 -14.37 10.91 -7.61
CA THR A 2 -14.65 11.68 -8.83
C THR A 2 -14.73 13.11 -8.34
N SER A 3 -13.67 13.91 -8.48
CA SER A 3 -13.82 15.37 -8.38
C SER A 3 -14.90 15.72 -9.40
N ARG A 4 -16.13 15.97 -8.94
CA ARG A 4 -17.23 16.25 -9.88
C ARG A 4 -16.84 17.52 -10.59
N ARG A 5 -16.45 17.37 -11.85
CA ARG A 5 -16.18 18.49 -12.75
C ARG A 5 -17.38 19.43 -12.63
N PRO A 6 -17.20 20.74 -12.34
CA PRO A 6 -18.26 21.73 -12.48
C PRO A 6 -19.07 21.44 -13.75
N SER A 7 -20.39 21.58 -13.65
CA SER A 7 -21.27 21.17 -14.75
C SER A 7 -20.88 21.90 -16.04
N ILE A 8 -21.10 21.25 -17.19
CA ILE A 8 -20.79 21.83 -18.50
C ILE A 8 -21.44 23.22 -18.65
N VAL A 9 -22.62 23.42 -18.07
CA VAL A 9 -23.32 24.72 -18.04
C VAL A 9 -22.55 25.80 -17.27
N VAL A 10 -21.86 25.43 -16.18
CA VAL A 10 -21.00 26.35 -15.41
C VAL A 10 -19.73 26.66 -16.19
N ILE A 11 -19.11 25.64 -16.79
CA ILE A 11 -17.90 25.79 -17.61
C ILE A 11 -18.18 26.69 -18.83
N GLU A 12 -19.31 26.49 -19.52
CA GLU A 12 -19.70 27.33 -20.67
C GLU A 12 -20.01 28.78 -20.28
N LYS A 13 -20.52 29.01 -19.06
CA LYS A 13 -20.71 30.37 -18.54
C LYS A 13 -19.39 31.04 -18.21
N GLU A 14 -18.45 30.32 -17.61
CA GLU A 14 -17.10 30.83 -17.31
C GLU A 14 -16.32 31.14 -18.60
N LYS A 15 -16.39 30.28 -19.61
CA LYS A 15 -15.82 30.53 -20.96
C LYS A 15 -16.24 31.86 -21.55
N LYS A 16 -17.43 32.37 -21.22
CA LYS A 16 -17.98 33.62 -21.78
C LYS A 16 -17.50 34.88 -21.06
N THR A 17 -16.83 34.75 -19.91
CA THR A 17 -16.27 35.89 -19.17
C THR A 17 -15.12 36.54 -19.94
N GLU A 18 -14.94 37.86 -19.79
CA GLU A 18 -13.82 38.58 -20.43
C GLU A 18 -12.46 38.01 -20.00
N TYR A 19 -12.34 37.61 -18.73
CA TYR A 19 -11.15 36.96 -18.19
C TYR A 19 -10.75 35.70 -18.96
N TRP A 20 -11.66 34.73 -19.13
CA TRP A 20 -11.32 33.49 -19.83
C TRP A 20 -11.17 33.69 -21.34
N LYS A 21 -11.84 34.68 -21.93
CA LYS A 21 -11.59 35.09 -23.32
C LYS A 21 -10.18 35.68 -23.50
N ASP A 22 -9.70 36.47 -22.54
CA ASP A 22 -8.33 37.00 -22.55
C ASP A 22 -7.29 35.89 -22.36
N VAL A 23 -7.59 34.91 -21.49
CA VAL A 23 -6.75 33.71 -21.29
C VAL A 23 -6.71 32.86 -22.58
N GLU A 24 -7.85 32.61 -23.22
CA GLU A 24 -7.94 31.90 -24.50
C GLU A 24 -7.19 32.63 -25.62
N LYS A 25 -7.35 33.96 -25.70
CA LYS A 25 -6.67 34.81 -26.67
C LYS A 25 -5.14 34.79 -26.48
N LYS A 26 -4.66 34.98 -25.25
CA LYS A 26 -3.22 34.92 -24.93
C LYS A 26 -2.62 33.54 -25.18
N ALA A 27 -3.35 32.47 -24.89
CA ALA A 27 -2.90 31.11 -25.18
C ALA A 27 -2.75 30.88 -26.69
N SER A 28 -3.70 31.37 -27.48
CA SER A 28 -3.64 31.36 -28.95
C SER A 28 -2.46 32.18 -29.48
N GLU A 29 -2.21 33.37 -28.91
CA GLU A 29 -1.05 34.23 -29.23
C GLU A 29 0.30 33.55 -28.89
N GLN A 30 0.33 32.71 -27.85
CA GLN A 30 1.49 31.89 -27.46
C GLN A 30 1.61 30.57 -28.24
N GLY A 31 0.75 30.33 -29.24
CA GLY A 31 0.79 29.15 -30.10
C GLY A 31 0.13 27.89 -29.52
N ALA A 32 -0.51 27.97 -28.36
CA ALA A 32 -1.22 26.85 -27.76
C ALA A 32 -2.58 26.67 -28.45
N LYS A 33 -2.72 25.61 -29.26
CA LYS A 33 -4.00 25.22 -29.84
C LYS A 33 -4.83 24.48 -28.79
N LEU A 34 -5.60 25.22 -28.01
CA LEU A 34 -6.54 24.66 -27.05
C LEU A 34 -7.73 24.04 -27.79
N SER A 35 -7.89 22.73 -27.69
CA SER A 35 -9.16 22.11 -28.05
C SER A 35 -10.25 22.59 -27.07
N GLY A 36 -11.51 22.65 -27.52
CA GLY A 36 -12.62 23.09 -26.67
C GLY A 36 -12.74 22.30 -25.36
N ASP A 37 -12.35 21.03 -25.38
CA ASP A 37 -12.35 20.13 -24.22
C ASP A 37 -11.16 20.34 -23.29
N ASP A 38 -9.97 20.63 -23.83
CA ASP A 38 -8.79 20.94 -23.01
C ASP A 38 -9.01 22.26 -22.24
N PHE A 39 -9.59 23.27 -22.89
CA PHE A 39 -9.90 24.55 -22.23
C PHE A 39 -11.01 24.40 -21.16
N ASN A 40 -12.01 23.56 -21.44
CA ASN A 40 -13.03 23.20 -20.44
C ASN A 40 -12.42 22.53 -19.20
N SER A 41 -11.40 21.68 -19.41
CA SER A 41 -10.72 20.96 -18.33
C SER A 41 -9.96 21.93 -17.42
N VAL A 42 -9.20 22.87 -18.00
CA VAL A 42 -8.46 23.91 -17.28
C VAL A 42 -9.37 24.77 -16.42
N ILE A 43 -10.47 25.24 -16.99
CA ILE A 43 -11.48 26.04 -16.28
C ILE A 43 -12.08 25.22 -15.14
N SER A 44 -12.41 23.96 -15.41
CA SER A 44 -12.97 23.04 -14.42
C SER A 44 -12.04 22.82 -13.23
N ARG A 45 -10.73 22.70 -13.46
CA ARG A 45 -9.77 22.45 -12.38
C ARG A 45 -9.42 23.72 -11.61
N ALA A 46 -9.30 24.85 -12.30
CA ALA A 46 -9.13 26.16 -11.69
C ALA A 46 -10.23 26.48 -10.66
N MET A 47 -11.48 26.14 -11.01
CA MET A 47 -12.62 26.25 -10.10
C MET A 47 -12.52 25.26 -8.94
N SER A 48 -12.22 23.98 -9.20
CA SER A 48 -12.15 22.94 -8.15
C SER A 48 -11.05 23.16 -7.11
N LEU A 49 -10.05 23.97 -7.43
CA LEU A 49 -8.95 24.32 -6.52
C LEU A 49 -9.19 25.65 -5.79
N GLY A 50 -10.33 26.30 -6.00
CA GLY A 50 -10.68 27.57 -5.37
C GLY A 50 -9.83 28.76 -5.86
N ILE A 51 -9.17 28.62 -7.00
CA ILE A 51 -8.20 29.59 -7.52
C ILE A 51 -8.90 30.69 -8.32
N VAL A 52 -10.10 30.40 -8.84
CA VAL A 52 -10.97 31.41 -9.45
C VAL A 52 -11.77 32.10 -8.33
N GLY A 53 -11.20 33.16 -7.75
CA GLY A 53 -11.83 33.97 -6.71
C GLY A 53 -13.08 34.74 -7.18
N ASP A 54 -13.72 35.45 -6.26
CA ASP A 54 -15.02 36.10 -6.46
C ASP A 54 -15.01 37.15 -7.60
N LYS A 55 -16.17 37.44 -8.20
CA LYS A 55 -16.28 38.31 -9.40
C LYS A 55 -15.70 39.72 -9.19
N LYS A 56 -15.68 40.22 -7.94
CA LYS A 56 -15.07 41.51 -7.56
C LYS A 56 -13.54 41.50 -7.58
N GLN A 57 -12.91 40.37 -7.28
CA GLN A 57 -11.47 40.21 -7.52
C GLN A 57 -11.23 40.17 -9.04
N ARG A 58 -12.09 39.50 -9.81
CA ARG A 58 -11.95 39.40 -11.28
C ARG A 58 -12.12 40.72 -12.05
N GLU A 59 -13.03 41.60 -11.64
CA GLU A 59 -13.25 42.92 -12.28
C GLU A 59 -12.10 43.92 -11.99
N SER A 60 -11.25 43.69 -10.96
CA SER A 60 -10.02 44.48 -10.73
C SER A 60 -8.75 43.87 -11.35
N LEU A 61 -8.88 42.75 -12.09
CA LEU A 61 -7.77 41.89 -12.54
C LEU A 61 -7.66 41.75 -14.08
N SER A 62 -8.13 42.72 -14.86
CA SER A 62 -7.82 42.75 -16.30
C SER A 62 -6.44 43.39 -16.52
N GLY A 63 -5.42 42.54 -16.56
CA GLY A 63 -4.01 42.94 -16.65
C GLY A 63 -3.03 41.79 -16.40
N PRO A 64 -1.73 42.06 -16.13
CA PRO A 64 -0.65 41.07 -15.97
C PRO A 64 -0.86 39.95 -14.92
N HIS A 65 -1.94 39.96 -14.12
CA HIS A 65 -2.27 38.95 -13.11
C HIS A 65 -2.91 37.65 -13.63
N SER A 66 -3.33 37.56 -14.90
CA SER A 66 -3.81 36.29 -15.49
C SER A 66 -2.74 35.19 -15.50
N ASN A 67 -1.47 35.57 -15.69
CA ASN A 67 -0.34 34.62 -15.61
C ASN A 67 -0.07 34.18 -14.17
N GLU A 68 -0.24 35.07 -13.20
CA GLU A 68 0.00 34.82 -11.77
C GLU A 68 -0.99 33.78 -11.21
N LEU A 69 -2.22 33.80 -11.70
CA LEU A 69 -3.29 32.88 -11.33
C LEU A 69 -3.10 31.50 -11.99
N LEU A 70 -2.66 31.47 -13.25
CA LEU A 70 -2.23 30.24 -13.91
C LEU A 70 -0.98 29.64 -13.22
N GLU A 71 -0.05 30.47 -12.77
CA GLU A 71 1.10 30.03 -11.96
C GLU A 71 0.66 29.48 -10.59
N GLN A 72 -0.28 30.13 -9.91
CA GLN A 72 -0.80 29.66 -8.63
C GLN A 72 -1.53 28.32 -8.80
N LEU A 73 -2.32 28.17 -9.88
CA LEU A 73 -2.95 26.92 -10.28
C LEU A 73 -1.92 25.84 -10.56
N GLN A 74 -0.90 26.15 -11.34
CA GLN A 74 0.22 25.27 -11.62
C GLN A 74 0.90 24.81 -10.32
N ARG A 75 1.30 25.73 -9.44
CA ARG A 75 1.97 25.40 -8.15
C ARG A 75 1.10 24.55 -7.23
N THR A 76 -0.19 24.82 -7.17
CA THR A 76 -1.14 24.05 -6.34
C THR A 76 -1.30 22.63 -6.88
N MET A 77 -1.37 22.50 -8.21
CA MET A 77 -1.44 21.20 -8.88
C MET A 77 -0.13 20.42 -8.75
N GLU A 78 1.02 21.07 -8.88
CA GLU A 78 2.35 20.48 -8.64
C GLU A 78 2.48 19.98 -7.21
N ARG A 79 2.05 20.78 -6.21
CA ARG A 79 2.05 20.37 -4.81
C ARG A 79 1.18 19.14 -4.58
N ARG A 80 -0.06 19.16 -5.08
CA ARG A 80 -0.98 18.02 -4.94
C ARG A 80 -0.47 16.77 -5.64
N LEU A 81 0.22 16.94 -6.76
CA LEU A 81 0.83 15.86 -7.52
C LEU A 81 2.05 15.29 -6.80
N LEU A 82 2.83 16.14 -6.11
CA LEU A 82 3.91 15.73 -5.22
C LEU A 82 3.39 14.95 -4.00
N GLU A 83 2.30 15.43 -3.37
CA GLU A 83 1.65 14.74 -2.24
C GLU A 83 1.13 13.36 -2.65
N LEU A 84 0.38 13.27 -3.75
CA LEU A 84 -0.22 12.02 -4.24
C LEU A 84 0.82 11.02 -4.77
N SER A 85 1.97 11.51 -5.25
CA SER A 85 3.08 10.65 -5.70
C SER A 85 4.03 10.24 -4.58
N GLY A 86 3.78 10.68 -3.33
CA GLY A 86 4.62 10.36 -2.18
C GLY A 86 6.00 11.03 -2.24
N GLY A 87 6.08 12.28 -2.70
CA GLY A 87 7.33 13.03 -2.82
C GLY A 87 8.15 12.69 -4.06
N LYS A 88 7.66 11.83 -4.96
CA LYS A 88 8.34 11.54 -6.23
C LYS A 88 8.15 12.73 -7.17
N VAL A 89 9.24 13.38 -7.55
CA VAL A 89 9.23 14.40 -8.58
C VAL A 89 8.74 13.75 -9.88
N VAL A 90 7.52 14.05 -10.27
CA VAL A 90 7.06 13.73 -11.63
C VAL A 90 7.84 14.66 -12.55
N ASN A 91 8.51 14.09 -13.56
CA ASN A 91 9.36 14.83 -14.49
C ASN A 91 8.53 15.82 -15.32
N LEU A 92 8.22 16.97 -14.71
CA LEU A 92 7.62 18.14 -15.35
C LEU A 92 8.60 18.81 -16.32
N GLU A 93 9.91 18.55 -16.17
CA GLU A 93 10.96 19.00 -17.09
C GLU A 93 10.89 18.37 -18.49
N GLN A 94 10.07 17.32 -18.69
CA GLN A 94 9.80 16.79 -20.04
C GLN A 94 8.95 17.74 -20.90
N PHE A 95 8.30 18.73 -20.29
CA PHE A 95 7.60 19.81 -20.97
C PHE A 95 8.56 20.99 -21.07
N GLY A 96 9.13 21.20 -22.26
CA GLY A 96 10.19 22.17 -22.49
C GLY A 96 9.84 23.58 -21.99
N PRO A 97 10.83 24.47 -21.80
CA PRO A 97 10.64 25.82 -21.26
C PRO A 97 9.69 26.70 -22.09
N THR A 98 9.31 26.28 -23.29
CA THR A 98 8.45 26.99 -24.25
C THR A 98 6.97 26.60 -24.19
N SER A 99 6.53 25.63 -23.37
CA SER A 99 5.09 25.29 -23.30
C SER A 99 4.31 26.35 -22.53
N SER A 100 3.16 26.79 -23.05
CA SER A 100 2.33 27.81 -22.38
C SER A 100 1.90 27.34 -20.99
N ALA A 101 1.63 28.28 -20.06
CA ALA A 101 1.19 27.94 -18.70
C ALA A 101 -0.06 27.04 -18.71
N ILE A 102 -0.93 27.19 -19.71
CA ILE A 102 -2.15 26.40 -19.86
C ILE A 102 -1.85 24.96 -20.29
N GLU A 103 -0.90 24.76 -21.21
CA GLU A 103 -0.47 23.42 -21.60
C GLU A 103 0.14 22.66 -20.42
N LYS A 104 0.90 23.35 -19.56
CA LYS A 104 1.43 22.77 -18.31
C LYS A 104 0.30 22.35 -17.37
N ILE A 105 -0.72 23.19 -17.19
CA ILE A 105 -1.90 22.89 -16.36
C ILE A 105 -2.66 21.67 -16.91
N ILE A 106 -2.92 21.59 -18.22
CA ILE A 106 -3.59 20.43 -18.84
C ILE A 106 -2.80 19.13 -18.60
N CYS A 107 -1.48 19.21 -18.71
CA CYS A 107 -0.62 18.05 -18.45
C CYS A 107 -0.64 17.65 -16.98
N LEU A 108 -0.59 18.62 -16.06
CA LEU A 108 -0.74 18.39 -14.62
C LEU A 108 -2.09 17.77 -14.28
N GLU A 109 -3.18 18.15 -14.96
CA GLU A 109 -4.50 17.54 -14.75
C GLU A 109 -4.54 16.08 -15.18
N LYS A 110 -4.01 15.79 -16.38
CA LYS A 110 -3.93 14.43 -16.91
C LYS A 110 -3.07 13.55 -15.99
N ALA A 111 -1.96 14.09 -15.47
CA ALA A 111 -1.10 13.40 -14.53
C ALA A 111 -1.78 13.18 -13.16
N LEU A 112 -2.42 14.20 -12.59
CA LEU A 112 -3.19 14.08 -11.35
C LEU A 112 -4.30 13.04 -11.47
N SER A 113 -5.09 13.09 -12.55
CA SER A 113 -6.17 12.12 -12.78
C SER A 113 -5.63 10.69 -12.92
N SER A 114 -4.50 10.51 -13.59
CA SER A 114 -3.84 9.20 -13.70
C SER A 114 -3.34 8.68 -12.35
N ILE A 115 -2.72 9.54 -11.54
CA ILE A 115 -2.22 9.18 -10.20
C ILE A 115 -3.39 8.87 -9.25
N GLU A 116 -4.44 9.69 -9.23
CA GLU A 116 -5.64 9.44 -8.41
C GLU A 116 -6.31 8.11 -8.79
N SER A 117 -6.39 7.79 -10.09
CA SER A 117 -6.91 6.50 -10.55
C SER A 117 -6.02 5.32 -10.15
N ARG A 118 -4.69 5.46 -10.27
CA ARG A 118 -3.74 4.43 -9.82
C ARG A 118 -3.82 4.22 -8.31
N LYS A 119 -3.85 5.29 -7.52
CA LYS A 119 -3.95 5.21 -6.05
C LYS A 119 -5.23 4.51 -5.61
N ASN A 120 -6.37 4.83 -6.23
CA ASN A 120 -7.62 4.12 -5.92
C ASN A 120 -7.56 2.63 -6.29
N LYS A 121 -6.92 2.27 -7.41
CA LYS A 121 -6.69 0.87 -7.77
C LYS A 121 -5.75 0.16 -6.80
N GLU A 122 -4.67 0.81 -6.38
CA GLU A 122 -3.74 0.30 -5.38
C GLU A 122 -4.44 0.08 -4.02
N GLU A 123 -5.27 1.04 -3.58
CA GLU A 123 -6.10 0.93 -2.38
C GLU A 123 -7.08 -0.28 -2.47
N GLU A 124 -7.74 -0.48 -3.63
CA GLU A 124 -8.61 -1.64 -3.84
C GLU A 124 -7.86 -2.98 -3.91
N GLU A 125 -6.70 -3.01 -4.55
CA GLU A 125 -5.83 -4.19 -4.60
C GLU A 125 -5.25 -4.52 -3.23
N GLU A 126 -4.91 -3.53 -2.41
CA GLU A 126 -4.50 -3.73 -1.02
C GLU A 126 -5.66 -4.27 -0.17
N LYS A 127 -6.87 -3.72 -0.33
CA LYS A 127 -8.07 -4.27 0.32
C LYS A 127 -8.27 -5.74 -0.02
N LYS A 128 -8.19 -6.09 -1.30
CA LYS A 128 -8.31 -7.47 -1.78
C LYS A 128 -7.20 -8.37 -1.21
N ARG A 129 -5.96 -7.88 -1.14
CA ARG A 129 -4.83 -8.61 -0.53
C ARG A 129 -5.04 -8.88 0.96
N VAL A 130 -5.47 -7.86 1.72
CA VAL A 130 -5.79 -8.00 3.15
C VAL A 130 -6.91 -9.01 3.34
N GLN A 131 -7.97 -8.93 2.53
CA GLN A 131 -9.11 -9.84 2.63
C GLN A 131 -8.73 -11.29 2.29
N ASN A 132 -7.96 -11.51 1.23
CA ASN A 132 -7.42 -12.83 0.91
C ASN A 132 -6.57 -13.38 2.07
N LYS A 133 -5.78 -12.52 2.73
CA LYS A 133 -4.95 -12.95 3.87
C LYS A 133 -5.78 -13.29 5.09
N ILE A 134 -6.89 -12.59 5.34
CA ILE A 134 -7.85 -12.95 6.39
C ILE A 134 -8.40 -14.35 6.10
N THR A 135 -8.89 -14.60 4.89
CA THR A 135 -9.43 -15.92 4.50
C THR A 135 -8.39 -17.04 4.63
N GLU A 136 -7.14 -16.79 4.23
CA GLU A 136 -6.04 -17.75 4.39
C GLU A 136 -5.74 -18.04 5.87
N LEU A 137 -5.74 -17.02 6.74
CA LEU A 137 -5.53 -17.18 8.17
C LEU A 137 -6.71 -17.89 8.85
N GLU A 138 -7.95 -17.62 8.44
CA GLU A 138 -9.14 -18.33 8.90
C GLU A 138 -9.09 -19.82 8.53
N GLN A 139 -8.72 -20.13 7.28
CA GLN A 139 -8.54 -21.50 6.82
C GLN A 139 -7.42 -22.21 7.59
N SER A 140 -6.29 -21.53 7.80
CA SER A 140 -5.17 -22.07 8.57
C SER A 140 -5.58 -22.37 10.02
N LEU A 141 -6.35 -21.47 10.64
CA LEU A 141 -6.85 -21.62 12.00
C LEU A 141 -7.84 -22.79 12.10
N ARG A 142 -8.80 -22.89 11.16
CA ARG A 142 -9.74 -24.03 11.09
C ARG A 142 -9.02 -25.36 10.87
N SER A 143 -8.02 -25.38 9.98
CA SER A 143 -7.21 -26.57 9.72
C SER A 143 -6.45 -27.00 10.97
N LEU A 144 -5.84 -26.05 11.68
CA LEU A 144 -5.09 -26.33 12.92
C LEU A 144 -6.01 -26.85 14.03
N GLU A 145 -7.19 -26.26 14.20
CA GLU A 145 -8.20 -26.71 15.17
C GLU A 145 -8.72 -28.11 14.82
N SER A 146 -9.00 -28.37 13.55
CA SER A 146 -9.44 -29.68 13.06
C SER A 146 -8.36 -30.75 13.27
N GLN A 147 -7.10 -30.46 12.90
CA GLN A 147 -5.97 -31.37 13.09
C GLN A 147 -5.77 -31.71 14.57
N LYS A 148 -5.88 -30.72 15.47
CA LYS A 148 -5.79 -30.96 16.91
C LYS A 148 -6.95 -31.79 17.43
N GLN A 149 -8.17 -31.54 16.95
CA GLN A 149 -9.32 -32.34 17.31
C GLN A 149 -9.16 -33.79 16.87
N GLN A 150 -8.69 -34.01 15.63
CA GLN A 150 -8.38 -35.33 15.09
C GLN A 150 -7.27 -36.03 15.90
N GLN A 151 -6.18 -35.33 16.23
CA GLN A 151 -5.08 -35.89 17.02
C GLN A 151 -5.55 -36.28 18.43
N ARG A 152 -6.34 -35.43 19.11
CA ARG A 152 -6.94 -35.76 20.42
C ARG A 152 -7.84 -36.98 20.33
N GLU A 153 -8.65 -37.08 19.27
CA GLU A 153 -9.53 -38.22 19.06
C GLU A 153 -8.76 -39.51 18.73
N GLN A 154 -7.69 -39.42 17.93
CA GLN A 154 -6.80 -40.53 17.62
C GLN A 154 -6.09 -41.02 18.89
N ASN A 155 -5.48 -40.14 19.68
CA ASN A 155 -4.85 -40.48 20.96
C ASN A 155 -5.84 -41.18 21.91
N ARG A 156 -7.08 -40.70 21.96
CA ARG A 156 -8.15 -41.33 22.74
C ARG A 156 -8.48 -42.74 22.24
N ARG A 157 -8.58 -42.93 20.91
CA ARG A 157 -8.82 -44.25 20.31
C ARG A 157 -7.66 -45.21 20.61
N THR A 158 -6.41 -44.76 20.47
CA THR A 158 -5.21 -45.53 20.79
C THR A 158 -5.19 -45.96 22.26
N MET A 159 -5.41 -45.03 23.20
CA MET A 159 -5.45 -45.39 24.63
C MET A 159 -6.59 -46.36 24.98
N LYS A 160 -7.76 -46.25 24.32
CA LYS A 160 -8.85 -47.22 24.51
C LYS A 160 -8.46 -48.61 24.01
N LEU A 161 -7.80 -48.70 22.85
CA LEU A 161 -7.30 -49.96 22.30
C LEU A 161 -6.21 -50.57 23.19
N GLU A 162 -5.28 -49.77 23.69
CA GLU A 162 -4.26 -50.24 24.64
C GLU A 162 -4.87 -50.76 25.94
N ILE A 163 -5.89 -50.08 26.49
CA ILE A 163 -6.62 -50.59 27.66
C ILE A 163 -7.31 -51.92 27.35
N ALA A 164 -7.92 -52.07 26.16
CA ALA A 164 -8.54 -53.33 25.75
C ALA A 164 -7.50 -54.47 25.61
N ASN A 165 -6.35 -54.19 24.97
CA ASN A 165 -5.25 -55.15 24.83
C ASN A 165 -4.66 -55.54 26.18
N LEU A 166 -4.48 -54.59 27.10
CA LEU A 166 -4.00 -54.88 28.46
C LEU A 166 -4.99 -55.72 29.25
N LYS A 167 -6.31 -55.52 29.06
CA LYS A 167 -7.35 -56.39 29.66
C LYS A 167 -7.28 -57.80 29.11
N GLU A 168 -7.12 -57.96 27.80
CA GLU A 168 -6.97 -59.28 27.16
C GLU A 168 -5.69 -60.00 27.64
N MET A 169 -4.56 -59.28 27.76
CA MET A 169 -3.31 -59.82 28.30
C MET A 169 -3.45 -60.22 29.78
N MET A 170 -4.12 -59.40 30.60
CA MET A 170 -4.40 -59.75 31.99
C MET A 170 -5.25 -61.03 32.09
N GLU A 171 -6.25 -61.20 31.22
CA GLU A 171 -7.08 -62.39 31.18
C GLU A 171 -6.29 -63.64 30.75
N LYS A 172 -5.35 -63.49 29.81
CA LYS A 172 -4.43 -64.57 29.40
C LYS A 172 -3.48 -64.98 30.53
N VAL A 173 -2.83 -64.01 31.17
CA VAL A 173 -1.91 -64.24 32.31
C VAL A 173 -2.65 -64.89 33.49
N GLN A 174 -3.94 -64.59 33.71
CA GLN A 174 -4.76 -65.25 34.72
C GLN A 174 -5.16 -66.69 34.37
N LYS A 175 -5.21 -67.04 33.08
CA LYS A 175 -5.54 -68.40 32.60
C LYS A 175 -4.32 -69.33 32.61
N ASP A 176 -3.11 -68.80 32.54
CA ASP A 176 -1.87 -69.58 32.62
C ASP A 176 -1.58 -70.05 34.06
N LYS A 177 -2.07 -71.25 34.39
CA LYS A 177 -1.97 -71.87 35.74
C LYS A 177 -0.58 -72.45 36.09
N ASN A 178 0.38 -72.45 35.17
CA ASN A 178 1.62 -73.22 35.32
C ASN A 178 2.72 -72.51 36.14
N ASN A 179 2.58 -71.21 36.47
CA ASN A 179 3.55 -70.46 37.29
C ASN A 179 2.87 -69.34 38.10
N GLU A 180 2.20 -69.73 39.20
CA GLU A 180 1.29 -68.88 39.97
C GLU A 180 1.93 -67.60 40.53
N THR A 181 3.20 -67.65 40.93
CA THR A 181 3.93 -66.51 41.53
C THR A 181 4.38 -65.48 40.49
N GLN A 182 4.74 -65.95 39.29
CA GLN A 182 5.17 -65.11 38.16
C GLN A 182 3.95 -64.47 37.46
N ALA A 183 2.87 -65.23 37.31
CA ALA A 183 1.59 -64.73 36.80
C ALA A 183 0.99 -63.61 37.69
N GLN A 184 1.11 -63.71 39.02
CA GLN A 184 0.65 -62.65 39.93
C GLN A 184 1.46 -61.35 39.82
N THR A 185 2.78 -61.43 39.61
CA THR A 185 3.64 -60.25 39.49
C THR A 185 3.44 -59.54 38.15
N GLU A 186 3.29 -60.30 37.06
CA GLU A 186 2.96 -59.76 35.74
C GLU A 186 1.55 -59.16 35.69
N ALA A 187 0.55 -59.82 36.29
CA ALA A 187 -0.81 -59.29 36.38
C ALA A 187 -0.88 -57.96 37.16
N LYS A 188 -0.13 -57.82 38.26
CA LYS A 188 -0.02 -56.56 39.01
C LYS A 188 0.63 -55.45 38.20
N ALA A 189 1.67 -55.77 37.43
CA ALA A 189 2.34 -54.80 36.56
C ALA A 189 1.42 -54.31 35.43
N LEU A 190 0.66 -55.22 34.80
CA LEU A 190 -0.34 -54.91 33.77
C LEU A 190 -1.50 -54.08 34.32
N ALA A 191 -2.02 -54.43 35.51
CA ALA A 191 -3.08 -53.65 36.18
C ALA A 191 -2.63 -52.22 36.52
N THR A 192 -1.36 -52.04 36.92
CA THR A 192 -0.79 -50.71 37.19
C THR A 192 -0.68 -49.88 35.92
N LYS A 193 -0.26 -50.48 34.79
CA LYS A 193 -0.22 -49.81 33.48
C LYS A 193 -1.62 -49.43 33.00
N MET A 194 -2.61 -50.32 33.14
CA MET A 194 -4.01 -50.07 32.80
C MET A 194 -4.58 -48.91 33.62
N SER A 195 -4.36 -48.90 34.94
CA SER A 195 -4.83 -47.82 35.83
C SER A 195 -4.25 -46.45 35.45
N ARG A 196 -2.96 -46.39 35.09
CA ARG A 196 -2.32 -45.15 34.60
C ARG A 196 -2.94 -44.66 33.28
N LEU A 197 -3.21 -45.56 32.34
CA LEU A 197 -3.88 -45.21 31.08
C LEU A 197 -5.32 -44.77 31.30
N GLU A 198 -6.08 -45.42 32.18
CA GLU A 198 -7.44 -45.02 32.56
C GLU A 198 -7.46 -43.63 33.23
N GLN A 199 -6.48 -43.34 34.08
CA GLN A 199 -6.32 -42.03 34.71
C GLN A 199 -5.95 -40.93 33.69
N ALA A 200 -5.05 -41.22 32.75
CA ALA A 200 -4.72 -40.31 31.65
C ALA A 200 -5.93 -40.04 30.74
N LEU A 201 -6.76 -41.06 30.48
CA LEU A 201 -7.98 -40.93 29.69
C LEU A 201 -9.05 -40.08 30.40
N ARG A 202 -9.14 -40.18 31.74
CA ARG A 202 -9.99 -39.29 32.56
C ARG A 202 -9.52 -37.85 32.49
N LEU A 203 -8.22 -37.59 32.66
CA LEU A 203 -7.64 -36.24 32.57
C LEU A 203 -7.88 -35.60 31.20
N MET A 204 -7.70 -36.33 30.10
CA MET A 204 -8.03 -35.84 28.75
C MET A 204 -9.52 -35.53 28.56
N ASN A 205 -10.43 -36.30 29.16
CA ASN A 205 -11.86 -36.02 29.09
C ASN A 205 -12.25 -34.80 29.94
N ASP A 206 -11.55 -34.55 31.05
CA ASP A 206 -11.77 -33.38 31.91
C ASP A 206 -11.19 -32.10 31.30
N GLU A 207 -10.05 -32.17 30.60
CA GLU A 207 -9.52 -31.06 29.80
C GLU A 207 -10.49 -30.61 28.71
N ARG A 208 -11.27 -31.54 28.12
CA ARG A 208 -12.33 -31.19 27.16
C ARG A 208 -13.44 -30.34 27.79
N LYS A 209 -13.72 -30.51 29.09
CA LYS A 209 -14.78 -29.78 29.80
C LYS A 209 -14.33 -28.41 30.30
N LYS A 210 -13.03 -28.20 30.53
CA LYS A 210 -12.50 -26.96 31.13
C LYS A 210 -12.17 -25.83 30.12
N GLY A 211 -12.49 -26.02 28.84
CA GLY A 211 -12.09 -25.09 27.80
C GLY A 211 -10.63 -25.31 27.42
N SER A 212 -10.36 -25.41 26.12
CA SER A 212 -9.03 -25.70 25.60
C SER A 212 -8.05 -24.61 26.07
N VAL A 213 -7.00 -25.00 26.78
CA VAL A 213 -5.78 -24.19 26.84
C VAL A 213 -5.36 -23.99 25.38
N GLU A 214 -5.43 -22.75 24.90
CA GLU A 214 -5.05 -22.44 23.52
C GLU A 214 -3.53 -22.54 23.42
N ASP A 215 -3.05 -23.40 22.53
CA ASP A 215 -1.62 -23.46 22.27
C ASP A 215 -1.13 -22.15 21.66
N LYS A 216 0.16 -21.87 21.88
CA LYS A 216 0.86 -20.68 21.39
C LYS A 216 0.59 -20.38 19.92
N ASP A 217 0.57 -21.41 19.06
CA ASP A 217 0.37 -21.24 17.62
C ASP A 217 -1.06 -20.82 17.27
N THR A 218 -2.07 -21.39 17.94
CA THR A 218 -3.48 -20.99 17.78
C THR A 218 -3.68 -19.54 18.23
N LEU A 219 -3.07 -19.16 19.36
CA LEU A 219 -3.16 -17.82 19.91
C LEU A 219 -2.45 -16.79 19.01
N LEU A 220 -1.31 -17.14 18.42
CA LEU A 220 -0.58 -16.31 17.49
C LEU A 220 -1.33 -16.12 16.16
N LEU A 221 -1.96 -17.17 15.62
CA LEU A 221 -2.83 -17.05 14.45
C LEU A 221 -4.04 -16.16 14.72
N LYS A 222 -4.73 -16.34 15.87
CA LYS A 222 -5.84 -15.48 16.29
C LYS A 222 -5.43 -14.00 16.37
N ARG A 223 -4.27 -13.74 16.99
CA ARG A 223 -3.73 -12.38 17.08
C ARG A 223 -3.40 -11.80 15.70
N LYS A 224 -2.79 -12.59 14.82
CA LYS A 224 -2.48 -12.15 13.45
C LYS A 224 -3.75 -11.86 12.65
N LEU A 225 -4.76 -12.71 12.75
CA LEU A 225 -6.06 -12.52 12.11
C LEU A 225 -6.73 -11.22 12.57
N ALA A 226 -6.76 -10.97 13.88
CA ALA A 226 -7.30 -9.73 14.45
C ALA A 226 -6.58 -8.46 13.92
N LEU A 227 -5.26 -8.52 13.67
CA LEU A 227 -4.52 -7.41 13.09
C LEU A 227 -4.93 -7.12 11.63
N PHE A 228 -5.18 -8.16 10.83
CA PHE A 228 -5.63 -7.98 9.46
C PHE A 228 -7.09 -7.51 9.39
N GLU A 229 -7.97 -8.01 10.27
CA GLU A 229 -9.35 -7.52 10.39
C GLU A 229 -9.39 -6.05 10.81
N GLN A 230 -8.55 -5.66 11.78
CA GLN A 230 -8.42 -4.26 12.17
C GLN A 230 -7.94 -3.40 11.00
N LYS A 231 -6.93 -3.85 10.25
CA LYS A 231 -6.44 -3.12 9.07
C LYS A 231 -7.53 -2.98 8.00
N LEU A 232 -8.36 -4.00 7.80
CA LEU A 232 -9.50 -3.94 6.87
C LEU A 232 -10.53 -2.88 7.31
N GLN A 233 -10.88 -2.86 8.61
CA GLN A 233 -11.80 -1.88 9.17
C GLN A 233 -11.25 -0.45 9.04
N GLU A 234 -9.95 -0.25 9.31
CA GLU A 234 -9.31 1.06 9.16
C GLU A 234 -9.35 1.56 7.70
N MET A 235 -9.07 0.70 6.72
CA MET A 235 -9.19 1.06 5.29
C MET A 235 -10.63 1.39 4.88
N GLU A 236 -11.62 0.67 5.40
CA GLU A 236 -13.03 0.95 5.11
C GLU A 236 -13.50 2.27 5.74
N ALA A 237 -13.08 2.55 6.97
CA ALA A 237 -13.38 3.81 7.63
C ALA A 237 -12.71 5.00 6.95
N GLU A 238 -11.45 4.85 6.50
CA GLU A 238 -10.74 5.88 5.75
C GLU A 238 -11.39 6.14 4.38
N LYS A 239 -11.84 5.09 3.68
CA LYS A 239 -12.62 5.23 2.44
C LYS A 239 -13.91 6.00 2.68
N LYS A 240 -14.64 5.69 3.75
CA LYS A 240 -15.88 6.37 4.11
C LYS A 240 -15.65 7.86 4.42
N MET A 241 -14.61 8.18 5.20
CA MET A 241 -14.20 9.57 5.47
C MET A 241 -13.91 10.35 4.18
N LYS A 242 -13.20 9.72 3.24
CA LYS A 242 -12.87 10.30 1.93
C LYS A 242 -14.13 10.58 1.10
N GLU A 243 -15.12 9.67 1.13
CA GLU A 243 -16.40 9.86 0.44
C GLU A 243 -17.25 10.97 1.07
N GLU A 244 -17.29 11.07 2.40
CA GLU A 244 -18.00 12.15 3.10
C GLU A 244 -17.31 13.51 2.89
N GLN A 245 -15.98 13.54 2.80
CA GLN A 245 -15.23 14.74 2.42
C GLN A 245 -15.55 15.19 0.98
N ASP A 246 -15.62 14.25 0.03
CA ASP A 246 -16.00 14.51 -1.37
C ASP A 246 -17.44 15.09 -1.43
N GLN A 247 -18.37 14.58 -0.62
CA GLN A 247 -19.74 15.11 -0.53
C GLN A 247 -19.76 16.55 0.05
N GLY A 248 -18.94 16.84 1.06
CA GLY A 248 -18.86 18.17 1.65
C GLY A 248 -18.32 19.21 0.66
N GLY A 249 -17.34 18.82 -0.16
CA GLY A 249 -16.86 19.62 -1.29
C GLY A 249 -17.97 19.94 -2.29
N ALA A 250 -18.79 18.94 -2.66
CA ALA A 250 -19.90 19.15 -3.59
C ALA A 250 -20.98 20.10 -3.07
N LEU A 251 -21.24 20.12 -1.76
CA LEU A 251 -22.15 21.10 -1.15
C LEU A 251 -21.58 22.52 -1.21
N ARG A 252 -20.27 22.69 -0.92
CA ARG A 252 -19.60 23.99 -1.01
C ARG A 252 -19.61 24.54 -2.44
N ASP A 253 -19.36 23.70 -3.44
CA ASP A 253 -19.46 24.11 -4.85
C ASP A 253 -20.88 24.55 -5.22
N LYS A 254 -21.91 23.85 -4.71
CA LYS A 254 -23.31 24.23 -4.91
C LYS A 254 -23.65 25.56 -4.24
N LEU A 255 -23.15 25.80 -3.02
CA LEU A 255 -23.31 27.06 -2.30
C LEU A 255 -22.74 28.22 -3.14
N LEU A 256 -21.51 28.08 -3.61
CA LEU A 256 -20.82 29.10 -4.42
C LEU A 256 -21.61 29.44 -5.70
N ILE A 257 -22.18 28.45 -6.39
CA ILE A 257 -23.01 28.67 -7.58
C ILE A 257 -24.30 29.44 -7.23
N MET A 258 -24.89 29.16 -6.06
CA MET A 258 -26.10 29.86 -5.62
C MET A 258 -25.83 31.30 -5.20
N GLU A 259 -24.72 31.55 -4.50
CA GLU A 259 -24.27 32.90 -4.13
C GLU A 259 -24.00 33.76 -5.38
N ASP A 260 -23.28 33.23 -6.37
CA ASP A 260 -23.04 33.95 -7.64
C ASP A 260 -24.36 34.22 -8.39
N LYS A 261 -25.30 33.26 -8.38
CA LYS A 261 -26.62 33.48 -8.97
C LYS A 261 -27.37 34.59 -8.22
N LEU A 262 -27.32 34.62 -6.90
CA LEU A 262 -27.99 35.64 -6.08
C LEU A 262 -27.39 37.01 -6.37
N ALA A 263 -26.06 37.13 -6.35
CA ALA A 263 -25.34 38.36 -6.66
C ALA A 263 -25.68 38.89 -8.06
N LYS A 264 -25.81 38.00 -9.06
CA LYS A 264 -26.24 38.38 -10.42
C LYS A 264 -27.69 38.88 -10.46
N MET A 265 -28.61 38.27 -9.71
CA MET A 265 -29.99 38.75 -9.63
C MET A 265 -30.07 40.10 -8.92
N GLU A 266 -29.38 40.25 -7.80
CA GLU A 266 -29.31 41.52 -7.05
C GLU A 266 -28.70 42.63 -7.89
N LYS A 267 -27.62 42.37 -8.65
CA LYS A 267 -27.02 43.35 -9.57
C LYS A 267 -28.01 43.76 -10.67
N ARG A 268 -28.72 42.82 -11.29
CA ARG A 268 -29.74 43.12 -12.32
C ARG A 268 -30.89 43.95 -11.75
N LYS A 269 -31.39 43.59 -10.58
CA LYS A 269 -32.50 44.27 -9.91
C LYS A 269 -32.09 45.65 -9.39
N SER A 270 -30.89 45.79 -8.85
CA SER A 270 -30.30 47.08 -8.46
C SER A 270 -30.17 48.02 -9.66
N VAL A 271 -29.68 47.52 -10.81
CA VAL A 271 -29.62 48.31 -12.05
C VAL A 271 -31.02 48.72 -12.52
N SER A 272 -31.99 47.79 -12.49
CA SER A 272 -33.38 48.08 -12.85
C SER A 272 -34.02 49.13 -11.93
N MET A 273 -33.82 49.02 -10.63
CA MET A 273 -34.30 50.01 -9.65
C MET A 273 -33.62 51.36 -9.84
N SER A 274 -32.30 51.37 -10.07
CA SER A 274 -31.54 52.60 -10.33
C SER A 274 -32.05 53.30 -11.60
N LEU A 275 -32.32 52.54 -12.66
CA LEU A 275 -32.90 53.08 -13.89
C LEU A 275 -34.29 53.65 -13.65
N GLN A 276 -35.14 52.94 -12.90
CA GLN A 276 -36.48 53.42 -12.55
C GLN A 276 -36.42 54.70 -11.68
N MET A 277 -35.44 54.80 -10.78
CA MET A 277 -35.22 55.98 -9.96
C MET A 277 -34.70 57.15 -10.80
N GLN A 278 -33.82 56.89 -11.77
CA GLN A 278 -33.34 57.90 -12.72
C GLN A 278 -34.48 58.42 -13.62
N GLN A 279 -35.35 57.54 -14.12
CA GLN A 279 -36.54 57.94 -14.88
C GLN A 279 -37.50 58.80 -14.04
N LYS A 280 -37.66 58.50 -12.74
CA LYS A 280 -38.44 59.32 -11.82
C LYS A 280 -37.79 60.68 -11.57
N MET A 281 -36.46 60.73 -11.40
CA MET A 281 -35.73 62.00 -11.27
C MET A 281 -35.90 62.85 -12.54
N GLU A 282 -35.71 62.28 -13.73
CA GLU A 282 -35.88 62.97 -15.01
C GLU A 282 -37.32 63.48 -15.20
N ALA A 283 -38.33 62.71 -14.77
CA ALA A 283 -39.73 63.15 -14.81
C ALA A 283 -39.99 64.35 -13.87
N VAL A 284 -39.39 64.35 -12.68
CA VAL A 284 -39.47 65.47 -11.73
C VAL A 284 -38.71 66.69 -12.28
N GLU A 285 -37.55 66.50 -12.91
CA GLU A 285 -36.79 67.56 -13.59
C GLU A 285 -37.59 68.18 -14.74
N LYS A 286 -38.27 67.37 -15.56
CA LYS A 286 -39.16 67.87 -16.62
C LYS A 286 -40.33 68.68 -16.05
N GLN A 287 -40.93 68.23 -14.95
CA GLN A 287 -41.99 69.00 -14.26
C GLN A 287 -41.46 70.33 -13.72
N LEU A 288 -40.25 70.36 -13.15
CA LEU A 288 -39.59 71.59 -12.73
C LEU A 288 -39.31 72.53 -13.91
N ALA A 289 -38.85 72.00 -15.04
CA ALA A 289 -38.59 72.81 -16.24
C ALA A 289 -39.87 73.46 -16.79
N ILE A 290 -40.98 72.71 -16.84
CA ILE A 290 -42.30 73.24 -17.25
C ILE A 290 -42.75 74.34 -16.29
N LEU A 291 -42.67 74.10 -14.97
CA LEU A 291 -43.05 75.09 -13.96
C LEU A 291 -42.18 76.36 -13.99
N ARG A 292 -40.89 76.24 -14.33
CA ARG A 292 -39.98 77.38 -14.53
C ARG A 292 -40.40 78.23 -15.73
N ASN A 293 -40.80 77.60 -16.83
CA ASN A 293 -41.29 78.29 -18.02
C ASN A 293 -42.65 78.95 -17.77
N GLU A 294 -43.57 78.28 -17.08
CA GLU A 294 -44.89 78.84 -16.71
C GLU A 294 -44.76 80.03 -15.75
N ARG A 295 -43.82 80.00 -14.81
CA ARG A 295 -43.53 81.13 -13.91
C ARG A 295 -43.11 82.41 -14.65
N GLY A 296 -42.50 82.29 -15.84
CA GLY A 296 -42.10 83.42 -16.68
C GLY A 296 -43.22 83.99 -17.55
N GLY A 297 -44.39 83.35 -17.60
CA GLY A 297 -45.48 83.63 -18.54
C GLY A 297 -46.44 84.79 -18.18
N GLY A 298 -46.11 85.64 -17.20
CA GLY A 298 -46.94 86.81 -16.85
C GLY A 298 -48.22 86.50 -16.08
N HIS A 299 -48.25 85.41 -15.29
CA HIS A 299 -49.38 85.07 -14.41
C HIS A 299 -49.48 85.99 -13.17
N SER A 300 -50.66 86.02 -12.54
CA SER A 300 -50.91 86.79 -11.30
C SER A 300 -50.04 86.31 -10.13
N ASP A 301 -49.73 87.20 -9.19
CA ASP A 301 -48.81 86.91 -8.06
C ASP A 301 -49.21 85.71 -7.20
N GLN A 302 -50.51 85.48 -7.00
CA GLN A 302 -51.00 84.28 -6.30
C GLN A 302 -50.66 82.98 -7.04
N THR A 303 -50.71 83.00 -8.37
CA THR A 303 -50.38 81.85 -9.22
C THR A 303 -48.87 81.59 -9.16
N ASN A 304 -48.07 82.66 -9.21
CA ASN A 304 -46.61 82.57 -9.07
C ASN A 304 -46.17 82.03 -7.70
N GLN A 305 -46.86 82.39 -6.60
CA GLN A 305 -46.60 81.82 -5.28
C GLN A 305 -46.90 80.31 -5.21
N LYS A 306 -48.02 79.86 -5.79
CA LYS A 306 -48.35 78.42 -5.85
C LYS A 306 -47.34 77.63 -6.70
N ILE A 307 -46.89 78.20 -7.83
CA ILE A 307 -45.83 77.61 -8.66
C ILE A 307 -44.52 77.50 -7.87
N ALA A 308 -44.13 78.54 -7.13
CA ALA A 308 -42.92 78.53 -6.31
C ALA A 308 -42.96 77.48 -5.18
N GLN A 309 -44.10 77.33 -4.49
CA GLN A 309 -44.27 76.27 -3.48
C GLN A 309 -44.17 74.87 -4.10
N LYS A 310 -44.78 74.66 -5.27
CA LYS A 310 -44.70 73.37 -5.98
C LYS A 310 -43.28 73.06 -6.46
N MET A 311 -42.53 74.06 -6.94
CA MET A 311 -41.12 73.88 -7.28
C MET A 311 -40.27 73.51 -6.07
N SER A 312 -40.44 74.19 -4.93
CA SER A 312 -39.70 73.87 -3.70
C SER A 312 -39.97 72.43 -3.21
N LEU A 313 -41.22 71.96 -3.35
CA LEU A 313 -41.59 70.59 -2.99
C LEU A 313 -40.92 69.56 -3.91
N LEU A 314 -40.93 69.81 -5.22
CA LEU A 314 -40.28 68.95 -6.22
C LEU A 314 -38.75 68.95 -6.08
N GLU A 315 -38.12 70.08 -5.76
CA GLU A 315 -36.68 70.18 -5.48
C GLU A 315 -36.29 69.36 -4.24
N LYS A 316 -37.08 69.43 -3.16
CA LYS A 316 -36.89 68.56 -1.98
C LYS A 316 -37.05 67.08 -2.33
N GLN A 317 -38.04 66.73 -3.15
CA GLN A 317 -38.28 65.35 -3.58
C GLN A 317 -37.11 64.82 -4.43
N LEU A 318 -36.55 65.66 -5.30
CA LEU A 318 -35.40 65.32 -6.14
C LEU A 318 -34.14 65.12 -5.29
N GLN A 319 -33.91 65.98 -4.30
CA GLN A 319 -32.80 65.85 -3.36
C GLN A 319 -32.91 64.59 -2.47
N ALA A 320 -34.13 64.23 -2.05
CA ALA A 320 -34.39 62.98 -1.34
C ALA A 320 -34.15 61.73 -2.23
N MET A 321 -34.56 61.77 -3.51
CA MET A 321 -34.28 60.66 -4.44
C MET A 321 -32.80 60.55 -4.79
N ALA A 322 -32.08 61.67 -4.90
CA ALA A 322 -30.64 61.69 -5.19
C ALA A 322 -29.79 61.11 -4.03
N THR A 323 -30.29 61.18 -2.80
CA THR A 323 -29.59 60.68 -1.60
C THR A 323 -29.93 59.24 -1.27
N GLN A 324 -31.02 58.70 -1.82
CA GLN A 324 -31.45 57.32 -1.58
C GLN A 324 -30.59 56.33 -2.38
N LYS A 325 -29.53 55.78 -1.78
CA LYS A 325 -28.75 54.71 -2.42
C LYS A 325 -29.51 53.38 -2.37
N VAL A 326 -29.66 52.74 -3.53
CA VAL A 326 -30.22 51.38 -3.62
C VAL A 326 -29.26 50.39 -2.97
N THR A 327 -29.63 49.84 -1.82
CA THR A 327 -28.86 48.77 -1.16
C THR A 327 -29.44 47.38 -1.51
N PRO A 328 -28.63 46.32 -1.53
CA PRO A 328 -29.10 44.95 -1.82
C PRO A 328 -30.20 44.46 -0.87
N GLN A 329 -30.25 44.98 0.36
CA GLN A 329 -31.28 44.68 1.36
C GLN A 329 -32.66 45.25 1.01
N MET A 330 -32.75 46.24 0.11
CA MET A 330 -34.03 46.79 -0.36
C MET A 330 -34.69 45.92 -1.43
N ILE A 331 -34.00 44.91 -1.94
CA ILE A 331 -34.53 43.94 -2.90
C ILE A 331 -35.22 42.82 -2.09
N GLN A 332 -36.54 42.90 -1.96
CA GLN A 332 -37.42 41.97 -1.23
C GLN A 332 -38.34 41.17 -2.16
N ASP A 333 -37.90 40.85 -3.37
CA ASP A 333 -38.70 40.01 -4.24
C ASP A 333 -38.67 38.54 -3.79
N GLU A 334 -39.76 37.81 -4.04
CA GLU A 334 -39.90 36.40 -3.60
C GLU A 334 -38.77 35.49 -4.10
N GLU A 335 -38.23 35.74 -5.30
CA GLU A 335 -37.19 34.91 -5.90
C GLU A 335 -35.81 35.10 -5.23
N THR A 336 -35.43 36.33 -4.90
CA THR A 336 -34.19 36.61 -4.16
C THR A 336 -34.28 36.16 -2.71
N VAL A 337 -35.45 36.32 -2.06
CA VAL A 337 -35.68 35.80 -0.70
C VAL A 337 -35.59 34.27 -0.68
N ALA A 338 -36.26 33.57 -1.60
CA ALA A 338 -36.17 32.12 -1.71
C ALA A 338 -34.74 31.62 -1.97
N MET A 339 -33.94 32.37 -2.74
CA MET A 339 -32.52 32.05 -2.95
C MET A 339 -31.67 32.28 -1.70
N ARG A 340 -31.89 33.37 -0.95
CA ARG A 340 -31.23 33.59 0.35
C ARG A 340 -31.55 32.48 1.34
N ASP A 341 -32.80 32.05 1.40
CA ASP A 341 -33.22 30.93 2.26
C ASP A 341 -32.57 29.59 1.85
N HIS A 342 -32.43 29.34 0.54
CA HIS A 342 -31.78 28.12 0.06
C HIS A 342 -30.27 28.14 0.29
N ILE A 343 -29.61 29.30 0.14
CA ILE A 343 -28.19 29.50 0.53
C ILE A 343 -28.03 29.20 2.02
N LYS A 344 -28.87 29.78 2.88
CA LYS A 344 -28.83 29.53 4.33
C LYS A 344 -28.98 28.04 4.67
N LYS A 345 -29.92 27.33 4.02
CA LYS A 345 -30.08 25.88 4.19
C LYS A 345 -28.85 25.09 3.73
N LEU A 346 -28.16 25.54 2.68
CA LEU A 346 -26.91 24.91 2.22
C LEU A 346 -25.77 25.16 3.20
N GLU A 347 -25.62 26.37 3.74
CA GLU A 347 -24.65 26.69 4.79
C GLU A 347 -24.85 25.82 6.03
N GLU A 348 -26.10 25.71 6.52
CA GLU A 348 -26.45 24.83 7.64
C GLU A 348 -26.11 23.36 7.35
N SER A 349 -26.37 22.88 6.14
CA SER A 349 -26.04 21.51 5.73
C SER A 349 -24.53 21.27 5.67
N ILE A 350 -23.74 22.25 5.20
CA ILE A 350 -22.28 22.17 5.16
C ILE A 350 -21.72 22.11 6.58
N LEU A 351 -22.16 23.00 7.47
CA LEU A 351 -21.74 23.01 8.87
C LEU A 351 -22.06 21.70 9.58
N LEU A 352 -23.26 21.14 9.35
CA LEU A 352 -23.64 19.85 9.91
C LEU A 352 -22.73 18.71 9.39
N GLN A 353 -22.37 18.74 8.11
CA GLN A 353 -21.49 17.76 7.51
C GLN A 353 -20.05 17.86 8.01
N GLU A 354 -19.53 19.08 8.17
CA GLU A 354 -18.21 19.33 8.75
C GLU A 354 -18.12 18.84 10.20
N ARG A 355 -19.18 19.07 10.99
CA ARG A 355 -19.26 18.55 12.36
C ARG A 355 -19.26 17.02 12.38
N ARG A 356 -20.05 16.37 11.52
CA ARG A 356 -20.06 14.90 11.41
C ARG A 356 -18.68 14.34 11.02
N MET A 357 -17.99 15.00 10.10
CA MET A 357 -16.63 14.62 9.69
C MET A 357 -15.63 14.71 10.84
N GLU A 358 -15.70 15.79 11.61
CA GLU A 358 -14.85 15.97 12.79
C GLU A 358 -15.16 14.92 13.87
N ASP A 359 -16.45 14.66 14.14
CA ASP A 359 -16.87 13.61 15.09
C ASP A 359 -16.37 12.22 14.65
N GLN A 360 -16.43 11.91 13.35
CA GLN A 360 -15.91 10.65 12.81
C GLN A 360 -14.38 10.56 12.90
N ARG A 361 -13.67 11.67 12.66
CA ARG A 361 -12.21 11.74 12.82
C ARG A 361 -11.80 11.50 14.26
N GLN A 362 -12.45 12.16 15.21
CA GLN A 362 -12.21 11.98 16.64
C GLN A 362 -12.49 10.53 17.07
N LYS A 363 -13.60 9.95 16.60
CA LYS A 363 -13.92 8.55 16.87
C LYS A 363 -12.85 7.59 16.35
N LEU A 364 -12.36 7.79 15.13
CA LEU A 364 -11.27 6.99 14.55
C LEU A 364 -9.97 7.11 15.36
N GLU A 365 -9.66 8.30 15.84
CA GLU A 365 -8.47 8.56 16.66
C GLU A 365 -8.59 7.93 18.05
N GLU A 366 -9.76 8.02 18.68
CA GLU A 366 -10.08 7.32 19.93
C GLU A 366 -9.99 5.80 19.78
N ASP A 367 -10.53 5.23 18.70
CA ASP A 367 -10.47 3.79 18.45
C ASP A 367 -9.02 3.32 18.22
N ARG A 368 -8.21 4.11 17.51
CA ARG A 368 -6.76 3.85 17.38
C ARG A 368 -6.06 3.88 18.73
N ARG A 369 -6.38 4.88 19.57
CA ARG A 369 -5.80 5.01 20.92
C ARG A 369 -6.19 3.83 21.81
N ARG A 370 -7.48 3.47 21.85
CA ARG A 370 -7.99 2.31 22.60
C ARG A 370 -7.35 1.01 22.14
N ASN A 371 -7.21 0.80 20.83
CA ASN A 371 -6.56 -0.39 20.30
C ASN A 371 -5.07 -0.44 20.67
N TYR A 372 -4.38 0.69 20.67
CA TYR A 372 -2.99 0.77 21.10
C TYR A 372 -2.84 0.47 22.61
N GLU A 373 -3.67 1.08 23.45
CA GLU A 373 -3.72 0.82 24.90
C GLU A 373 -4.03 -0.66 25.18
N LYS A 374 -5.00 -1.24 24.46
CA LYS A 374 -5.34 -2.68 24.56
C LYS A 374 -4.15 -3.57 24.19
N ARG A 375 -3.42 -3.26 23.10
CA ARG A 375 -2.22 -4.03 22.70
C ARG A 375 -1.11 -3.95 23.75
N LEU A 376 -0.91 -2.80 24.37
CA LEU A 376 0.05 -2.64 25.46
C LEU A 376 -0.33 -3.51 26.67
N ALA A 377 -1.60 -3.49 27.07
CA ALA A 377 -2.10 -4.32 28.17
C ALA A 377 -1.97 -5.83 27.88
N GLU A 378 -2.29 -6.25 26.65
CA GLU A 378 -2.11 -7.64 26.20
C GLU A 378 -0.62 -8.06 26.18
N GLU A 379 0.28 -7.16 25.78
CA GLU A 379 1.72 -7.42 25.81
C GLU A 379 2.25 -7.51 27.25
N GLU A 380 1.79 -6.64 28.14
CA GLU A 380 2.18 -6.65 29.54
C GLU A 380 1.72 -7.93 30.26
N THR A 381 0.46 -8.34 30.05
CA THR A 381 -0.05 -9.62 30.56
C THR A 381 0.74 -10.81 30.01
N PHE A 382 1.09 -10.80 28.73
CA PHE A 382 1.96 -11.82 28.14
C PHE A 382 3.35 -11.85 28.80
N ARG A 383 3.96 -10.69 29.05
CA ARG A 383 5.25 -10.59 29.76
C ARG A 383 5.15 -11.06 31.21
N GLN A 384 4.04 -10.80 31.91
CA GLN A 384 3.81 -11.30 33.26
C GLN A 384 3.66 -12.83 33.28
N GLN A 385 2.89 -13.41 32.36
CA GLN A 385 2.77 -14.86 32.23
C GLN A 385 4.10 -15.54 31.90
N ALA A 386 4.94 -14.90 31.07
CA ALA A 386 6.28 -15.39 30.77
C ALA A 386 7.16 -15.41 32.04
N ARG A 387 7.15 -14.33 32.84
CA ARG A 387 7.85 -14.26 34.13
C ARG A 387 7.38 -15.32 35.12
N GLN A 388 6.07 -15.55 35.23
CA GLN A 388 5.53 -16.60 36.12
C GLN A 388 5.98 -18.01 35.71
N LYS A 389 6.01 -18.31 34.40
CA LYS A 389 6.52 -19.59 33.90
C LYS A 389 8.01 -19.76 34.12
N GLU A 390 8.78 -18.68 34.00
CA GLU A 390 10.21 -18.66 34.32
C GLU A 390 10.45 -18.93 35.81
N GLU A 391 9.70 -18.29 36.70
CA GLU A 391 9.76 -18.55 38.14
C GLU A 391 9.37 -20.00 38.50
N GLU A 392 8.33 -20.57 37.85
CA GLU A 392 7.97 -21.98 38.04
C GLU A 392 9.08 -22.93 37.58
N LEU A 393 9.73 -22.64 36.45
CA LEU A 393 10.87 -23.43 35.97
C LEU A 393 12.03 -23.36 36.96
N ILE A 394 12.36 -22.17 37.46
CA ILE A 394 13.40 -21.97 38.48
C ILE A 394 13.05 -22.76 39.76
N LYS A 395 11.81 -22.67 40.25
CA LYS A 395 11.34 -23.45 41.41
C LYS A 395 11.43 -24.96 41.17
N ARG A 396 11.09 -25.43 39.97
CA ARG A 396 11.17 -26.85 39.62
C ARG A 396 12.61 -27.35 39.54
N ILE A 397 13.51 -26.54 38.98
CA ILE A 397 14.95 -26.82 38.98
C ILE A 397 15.47 -26.89 40.42
N ALA A 398 15.13 -25.91 41.27
CA ALA A 398 15.51 -25.91 42.68
C ALA A 398 14.94 -27.12 43.46
N MET A 399 13.72 -27.56 43.17
CA MET A 399 13.16 -28.79 43.76
C MET A 399 13.87 -30.06 43.28
N MET A 400 14.23 -30.14 42.00
CA MET A 400 15.02 -31.26 41.48
C MET A 400 16.43 -31.28 42.08
N GLU A 401 17.04 -30.11 42.24
CA GLU A 401 18.34 -29.92 42.88
C GLU A 401 18.28 -30.32 44.37
N SER A 402 17.22 -29.94 45.08
CA SER A 402 16.99 -30.35 46.48
C SER A 402 16.80 -31.87 46.59
N ARG A 403 16.05 -32.50 45.67
CA ARG A 403 15.91 -33.96 45.63
C ARG A 403 17.22 -34.70 45.31
N LEU A 404 18.07 -34.12 44.47
CA LEU A 404 19.40 -34.65 44.19
C LEU A 404 20.35 -34.47 45.39
N LYS A 405 20.29 -33.31 46.07
CA LYS A 405 21.09 -33.01 47.27
C LYS A 405 20.65 -33.79 48.51
N GLN A 406 19.36 -34.14 48.63
CA GLN A 406 18.85 -34.95 49.74
C GLN A 406 19.24 -36.43 49.66
N GLY A 407 19.87 -36.87 48.56
CA GLY A 407 20.33 -38.23 48.41
C GLY A 407 19.18 -39.22 48.24
N ILE A 408 19.32 -40.12 47.27
CA ILE A 408 18.53 -41.35 47.24
C ILE A 408 18.88 -42.09 48.54
N PRO A 409 17.94 -42.38 49.46
CA PRO A 409 18.26 -43.22 50.61
C PRO A 409 18.81 -44.53 50.08
N ALA A 410 19.98 -44.91 50.57
CA ALA A 410 20.67 -46.14 50.24
C ALA A 410 19.76 -47.35 50.51
N GLY A 411 18.97 -47.72 49.50
CA GLY A 411 18.39 -49.04 49.36
C GLY A 411 19.31 -49.83 48.44
N ASP A 412 19.93 -50.87 49.00
CA ASP A 412 20.85 -51.80 48.34
C ASP A 412 20.47 -52.09 46.88
N GLY A 413 21.35 -51.73 45.95
CA GLY A 413 21.16 -52.13 44.56
C GLY A 413 21.93 -51.29 43.54
N LYS A 414 23.20 -51.62 43.36
CA LYS A 414 24.06 -51.31 42.19
C LYS A 414 24.19 -49.83 41.82
N GLY A 415 25.36 -49.28 42.18
CA GLY A 415 25.83 -47.97 41.77
C GLY A 415 25.82 -47.78 40.25
N GLY A 416 25.01 -46.83 39.80
CA GLY A 416 25.25 -46.11 38.56
C GLY A 416 26.06 -44.87 38.90
N ALA A 417 27.35 -44.86 38.54
CA ALA A 417 28.16 -43.65 38.61
C ALA A 417 27.48 -42.55 37.81
N ILE A 418 27.25 -41.38 38.44
CA ILE A 418 26.81 -40.17 37.74
C ILE A 418 27.88 -39.86 36.70
N SER A 419 27.48 -39.87 35.42
CA SER A 419 28.39 -39.70 34.29
C SER A 419 29.22 -38.41 34.45
N PRO A 420 30.55 -38.45 34.24
CA PRO A 420 31.42 -37.27 34.29
C PRO A 420 30.92 -36.09 33.44
N ASP A 421 30.22 -36.38 32.33
CA ASP A 421 29.58 -35.40 31.44
C ASP A 421 28.48 -34.58 32.14
N PHE A 422 27.77 -35.17 33.11
CA PHE A 422 26.72 -34.48 33.84
C PHE A 422 27.32 -33.52 34.87
N THR A 423 28.38 -33.94 35.55
CA THR A 423 29.14 -33.11 36.51
C THR A 423 29.82 -31.94 35.80
N GLN A 424 30.34 -32.16 34.59
CA GLN A 424 30.96 -31.11 33.77
C GLN A 424 29.94 -30.10 33.23
N LYS A 425 28.77 -30.55 32.76
CA LYS A 425 27.67 -29.66 32.37
C LYS A 425 27.08 -28.89 33.55
N PHE A 426 27.05 -29.49 34.73
CA PHE A 426 26.61 -28.81 35.95
C PHE A 426 27.60 -27.71 36.35
N SER A 427 28.90 -27.98 36.29
CA SER A 427 29.95 -26.98 36.53
C SER A 427 29.93 -25.85 35.49
N GLU A 428 29.65 -26.13 34.21
CA GLU A 428 29.44 -25.09 33.19
C GLU A 428 28.19 -24.23 33.44
N MET A 429 27.10 -24.85 33.93
CA MET A 429 25.87 -24.13 34.27
C MET A 429 26.04 -23.26 35.51
N GLU A 430 26.77 -23.76 36.51
CA GLU A 430 27.11 -23.03 37.74
C GLU A 430 28.01 -21.82 37.42
N LYS A 431 29.00 -22.02 36.55
CA LYS A 431 29.85 -20.94 36.04
C LYS A 431 29.07 -19.89 35.24
N ARG A 432 28.10 -20.33 34.40
CA ARG A 432 27.19 -19.41 33.69
C ARG A 432 26.29 -18.63 34.63
N LEU A 433 25.79 -19.26 35.71
CA LEU A 433 24.99 -18.57 36.73
C LEU A 433 25.82 -17.52 37.47
N GLU A 434 27.07 -17.83 37.82
CA GLU A 434 28.01 -16.87 38.41
C GLU A 434 28.34 -15.71 37.47
N GLU A 435 28.57 -15.98 36.18
CA GLU A 435 28.78 -14.94 35.17
C GLU A 435 27.55 -14.04 35.00
N THR A 436 26.34 -14.62 34.99
CA THR A 436 25.09 -13.83 34.92
C THR A 436 24.90 -12.98 36.17
N GLN A 437 25.19 -13.51 37.37
CA GLN A 437 25.10 -12.74 38.61
C GLN A 437 26.14 -11.61 38.65
N LYS A 438 27.35 -11.85 38.14
CA LYS A 438 28.39 -10.84 38.06
C LYS A 438 28.04 -9.73 37.06
N GLN A 439 27.46 -10.08 35.92
CA GLN A 439 26.92 -9.11 34.95
C GLN A 439 25.80 -8.27 35.55
N LEU A 440 24.85 -8.90 36.27
CA LEU A 440 23.77 -8.17 36.95
C LEU A 440 24.31 -7.22 38.03
N ALA A 441 25.34 -7.62 38.77
CA ALA A 441 26.00 -6.77 39.77
C ALA A 441 26.78 -5.60 39.14
N GLU A 442 27.41 -5.81 37.98
CA GLU A 442 28.09 -4.76 37.21
C GLU A 442 27.08 -3.79 36.56
N GLU A 443 25.93 -4.28 36.09
CA GLU A 443 24.81 -3.45 35.64
C GLU A 443 24.23 -2.60 36.78
N LEU A 444 24.02 -3.18 37.96
CA LEU A 444 23.55 -2.44 39.13
C LEU A 444 24.56 -1.37 39.58
N LYS A 445 25.86 -1.67 39.55
CA LYS A 445 26.92 -0.67 39.81
C LYS A 445 26.95 0.44 38.76
N PHE A 446 26.79 0.11 37.47
CA PHE A 446 26.74 1.10 36.39
C PHE A 446 25.52 2.01 36.52
N THR A 447 24.35 1.43 36.79
CA THR A 447 23.09 2.17 36.96
C THR A 447 23.13 3.06 38.22
N SER A 448 23.71 2.54 39.31
CA SER A 448 23.96 3.30 40.54
C SER A 448 24.93 4.47 40.33
N HIS A 449 26.01 4.26 39.57
CA HIS A 449 27.02 5.31 39.33
C HIS A 449 26.47 6.45 38.47
N ILE A 450 25.62 6.14 37.49
CA ILE A 450 24.93 7.13 36.66
C ILE A 450 23.93 7.93 37.51
N LEU A 451 23.07 7.26 38.28
CA LEU A 451 22.05 7.92 39.10
C LEU A 451 22.61 8.81 40.23
N ALA A 452 23.84 8.55 40.69
CA ALA A 452 24.49 9.33 41.73
C ALA A 452 24.85 10.77 41.32
N ASN A 453 25.03 11.03 40.02
CA ASN A 453 25.39 12.35 39.47
C ASN A 453 24.19 13.11 38.86
N LYS A 454 22.96 12.70 39.20
CA LYS A 454 21.74 13.33 38.68
C LYS A 454 21.60 14.78 39.19
N PRO A 455 21.57 15.81 38.32
CA PRO A 455 21.29 17.18 38.73
C PRO A 455 19.87 17.31 39.29
N LYS A 456 19.63 18.24 40.21
CA LYS A 456 18.37 18.30 40.94
C LYS A 456 17.21 19.01 40.22
N GLU A 457 17.46 19.89 39.23
CA GLU A 457 16.46 20.43 38.28
C GLU A 457 17.10 21.46 37.31
N GLY A 458 16.47 21.72 36.15
CA GLY A 458 16.88 22.72 35.16
C GLY A 458 17.18 22.15 33.75
N PRO A 459 17.55 22.99 32.76
CA PRO A 459 17.86 22.55 31.39
C PRO A 459 19.03 21.57 31.29
N GLU A 460 19.88 21.50 32.32
CA GLU A 460 20.94 20.50 32.47
C GLU A 460 20.40 19.09 32.74
N LEU A 461 19.19 18.96 33.31
CA LEU A 461 18.53 17.66 33.54
C LEU A 461 18.05 17.04 32.22
N ASP A 462 17.58 17.85 31.27
CA ASP A 462 17.16 17.39 29.95
C ASP A 462 18.36 17.00 29.07
N ALA A 463 19.47 17.73 29.17
CA ALA A 463 20.73 17.34 28.54
C ALA A 463 21.27 16.03 29.14
N TRP A 464 21.28 15.92 30.47
CA TRP A 464 21.69 14.71 31.18
C TRP A 464 20.80 13.50 30.85
N ASN A 465 19.48 13.68 30.71
CA ASN A 465 18.56 12.61 30.30
C ASN A 465 18.83 12.12 28.87
N LYS A 466 19.17 13.02 27.94
CA LYS A 466 19.55 12.67 26.56
C LYS A 466 20.90 11.96 26.52
N ASP A 467 21.89 12.45 27.25
CA ASP A 467 23.21 11.83 27.33
C ASP A 467 23.14 10.46 28.03
N MET A 468 22.27 10.29 29.03
CA MET A 468 21.98 9.00 29.65
C MET A 468 21.32 8.03 28.66
N GLN A 469 20.34 8.48 27.87
CA GLN A 469 19.75 7.64 26.82
C GLN A 469 20.78 7.24 25.76
N ILE A 470 21.65 8.16 25.35
CA ILE A 470 22.73 7.87 24.40
C ILE A 470 23.73 6.86 24.99
N ALA A 471 24.14 7.03 26.23
CA ALA A 471 25.07 6.10 26.90
C ALA A 471 24.47 4.70 27.07
N ILE A 472 23.18 4.60 27.44
CA ILE A 472 22.44 3.33 27.53
C ILE A 472 22.34 2.67 26.14
N LEU A 473 22.03 3.45 25.10
CA LEU A 473 21.96 2.97 23.71
C LEU A 473 23.33 2.50 23.19
N MET A 474 24.41 3.23 23.49
CA MET A 474 25.76 2.81 23.09
C MET A 474 26.18 1.51 23.78
N LYS A 475 25.93 1.37 25.09
CA LYS A 475 26.24 0.15 25.83
C LYS A 475 25.39 -1.04 25.36
N THR A 476 24.08 -0.85 25.13
CA THR A 476 23.22 -1.91 24.56
C THR A 476 23.64 -2.28 23.15
N ASN A 477 24.09 -1.33 22.33
CA ASN A 477 24.60 -1.63 21.00
C ASN A 477 25.94 -2.39 21.04
N GLU A 478 26.83 -2.05 21.98
CA GLU A 478 28.09 -2.77 22.20
C GLU A 478 27.85 -4.20 22.74
N GLU A 479 26.90 -4.38 23.65
CA GLU A 479 26.47 -5.70 24.13
C GLU A 479 25.77 -6.52 23.05
N MET A 480 24.97 -5.89 22.20
CA MET A 480 24.38 -6.54 21.03
C MET A 480 25.45 -6.97 20.04
N LEU A 481 26.49 -6.16 19.80
CA LEU A 481 27.63 -6.52 18.96
C LEU A 481 28.48 -7.64 19.57
N LYS A 482 28.72 -7.62 20.89
CA LYS A 482 29.40 -8.72 21.60
C LYS A 482 28.59 -10.00 21.56
N LYS A 483 27.28 -9.93 21.81
CA LYS A 483 26.36 -11.07 21.66
C LYS A 483 26.36 -11.56 20.23
N LEU A 484 26.28 -10.67 19.23
CA LEU A 484 26.34 -11.04 17.82
C LEU A 484 27.64 -11.81 17.57
N ASN A 485 28.81 -11.24 17.88
CA ASN A 485 30.11 -11.87 17.69
C ASN A 485 30.26 -13.21 18.42
N GLN A 486 29.80 -13.31 19.67
CA GLN A 486 29.76 -14.58 20.41
C GLN A 486 28.83 -15.59 19.75
N THR A 487 27.69 -15.14 19.23
CA THR A 487 26.75 -16.00 18.51
C THR A 487 27.36 -16.43 17.18
N THR A 488 28.11 -15.57 16.47
CA THR A 488 28.82 -15.90 15.23
C THR A 488 29.94 -16.88 15.50
N GLU A 489 30.75 -16.69 16.54
CA GLU A 489 31.82 -17.62 16.96
C GLU A 489 31.25 -18.96 17.43
N GLU A 490 30.14 -18.96 18.17
CA GLU A 490 29.43 -20.19 18.52
C GLU A 490 28.81 -20.85 17.29
N MET A 491 28.28 -20.08 16.34
CA MET A 491 27.79 -20.61 15.05
C MET A 491 28.92 -21.20 14.24
N GLU A 492 30.08 -20.57 14.21
CA GLU A 492 31.24 -21.01 13.43
C GLU A 492 31.89 -22.23 14.08
N LYS A 493 31.95 -22.28 15.42
CA LYS A 493 32.29 -23.51 16.18
C LYS A 493 31.27 -24.62 15.96
N LYS A 494 29.97 -24.31 15.97
CA LYS A 494 28.90 -25.29 15.70
C LYS A 494 28.89 -25.72 14.24
N MET A 495 29.19 -24.84 13.28
CA MET A 495 29.32 -25.18 11.86
C MET A 495 30.55 -26.04 11.62
N LYS A 496 31.71 -25.74 12.22
CA LYS A 496 32.88 -26.65 12.21
C LYS A 496 32.58 -28.00 12.89
N ALA A 497 31.80 -28.00 13.97
CA ALA A 497 31.38 -29.24 14.64
C ALA A 497 30.32 -30.03 13.85
N LEU A 498 29.47 -29.35 13.06
CA LEU A 498 28.45 -29.91 12.17
C LEU A 498 29.05 -30.38 10.84
N GLU A 499 30.09 -29.72 10.32
CA GLU A 499 30.92 -30.22 9.21
C GLU A 499 31.61 -31.55 9.59
N GLY A 500 31.89 -31.76 10.88
CA GLY A 500 32.35 -33.04 11.42
C GLY A 500 31.25 -34.03 11.83
N ARG A 501 29.97 -33.63 11.81
CA ARG A 501 28.80 -34.46 12.16
C ARG A 501 27.60 -34.10 11.28
N VAL A 502 27.60 -34.63 10.06
CA VAL A 502 26.42 -34.64 9.18
C VAL A 502 25.38 -35.60 9.76
N VAL A 503 24.51 -35.12 10.65
CA VAL A 503 23.18 -35.68 10.94
C VAL A 503 22.26 -34.54 11.42
N VAL A 504 21.30 -34.18 10.57
CA VAL A 504 19.93 -33.70 10.86
C VAL A 504 19.74 -32.53 11.85
N GLY A 505 19.40 -31.36 11.29
CA GLY A 505 18.19 -30.62 11.67
C GLY A 505 18.34 -29.24 12.35
N GLY A 506 17.69 -28.21 11.78
CA GLY A 506 17.14 -27.10 12.60
C GLY A 506 16.92 -25.71 11.96
N GLY A 507 15.90 -25.54 11.11
CA GLY A 507 15.08 -24.31 10.96
C GLY A 507 15.35 -23.35 9.78
N PRO A 508 14.35 -22.58 9.25
CA PRO A 508 12.97 -22.38 9.73
C PRO A 508 11.84 -22.77 8.73
N ALA A 509 10.63 -22.91 9.28
CA ALA A 509 9.33 -23.18 8.63
C ALA A 509 9.16 -24.55 7.94
N SER A 510 8.81 -25.57 8.73
CA SER A 510 8.52 -26.92 8.23
C SER A 510 7.03 -27.05 7.88
N THR A 511 6.72 -27.07 6.58
CA THR A 511 5.82 -28.10 6.04
C THR A 511 6.29 -29.44 6.61
N ALA A 512 5.38 -30.29 7.11
CA ALA A 512 5.77 -31.58 7.70
C ALA A 512 6.64 -32.34 6.71
N LYS A 513 7.96 -32.41 6.97
CA LYS A 513 8.90 -33.09 6.08
C LYS A 513 8.57 -34.57 6.12
N SER A 514 8.21 -35.13 4.98
CA SER A 514 7.88 -36.54 4.80
C SER A 514 9.08 -37.46 5.07
N GLY A 515 10.30 -36.88 5.17
CA GLY A 515 11.54 -37.63 5.40
C GLY A 515 12.02 -38.35 4.15
N LEU A 516 11.38 -38.10 3.00
CA LEU A 516 11.75 -38.65 1.71
C LEU A 516 12.99 -37.93 1.17
N THR A 517 13.86 -38.69 0.52
CA THR A 517 15.02 -38.17 -0.23
C THR A 517 14.57 -37.46 -1.51
N PHE A 518 15.42 -36.61 -2.09
CA PHE A 518 15.12 -35.90 -3.34
C PHE A 518 14.67 -36.83 -4.48
N ALA A 519 15.32 -37.99 -4.60
CA ALA A 519 14.97 -39.02 -5.59
C ALA A 519 13.56 -39.60 -5.35
N GLU A 520 13.20 -39.83 -4.09
CA GLU A 520 11.88 -40.35 -3.71
C GLU A 520 10.77 -39.31 -3.88
N ILE A 521 11.05 -38.03 -3.59
CA ILE A 521 10.11 -36.93 -3.83
C ILE A 521 9.83 -36.79 -5.33
N ASN A 522 10.87 -36.81 -6.17
CA ASN A 522 10.71 -36.74 -7.63
C ASN A 522 9.97 -37.96 -8.20
N ALA A 523 10.24 -39.16 -7.69
CA ALA A 523 9.51 -40.37 -8.09
C ALA A 523 8.02 -40.26 -7.74
N LYS A 524 7.69 -39.75 -6.55
CA LYS A 524 6.29 -39.52 -6.15
C LYS A 524 5.60 -38.41 -6.93
N LEU A 525 6.29 -37.33 -7.24
CA LEU A 525 5.74 -36.27 -8.09
C LEU A 525 5.38 -36.82 -9.48
N ALA A 526 6.25 -37.64 -10.07
CA ALA A 526 5.98 -38.30 -11.34
C ALA A 526 4.82 -39.30 -11.25
N GLU A 527 4.74 -40.08 -10.16
CA GLU A 527 3.64 -41.01 -9.91
C GLU A 527 2.29 -40.28 -9.76
N ILE A 528 2.26 -39.19 -9.01
CA ILE A 528 1.07 -38.36 -8.81
C ILE A 528 0.64 -37.70 -10.13
N GLN A 529 1.60 -37.16 -10.89
CA GLN A 529 1.32 -36.55 -12.19
C GLN A 529 0.75 -37.57 -13.19
N ALA A 530 1.26 -38.81 -13.17
CA ALA A 530 0.72 -39.90 -13.99
C ALA A 530 -0.71 -40.29 -13.59
N LYS A 531 -1.02 -40.29 -12.28
CA LYS A 531 -2.37 -40.57 -11.76
C LYS A 531 -3.37 -39.46 -12.09
N ILE A 532 -2.97 -38.18 -11.98
CA ILE A 532 -3.82 -37.04 -12.35
C ILE A 532 -4.14 -37.01 -13.85
N MET A 533 -3.21 -37.47 -14.69
CA MET A 533 -3.40 -37.53 -16.14
C MET A 533 -4.15 -38.79 -16.61
N ALA A 534 -4.57 -39.67 -15.69
CA ALA A 534 -5.36 -40.85 -16.03
C ALA A 534 -6.79 -40.43 -16.43
N PRO A 535 -7.37 -41.01 -17.50
CA PRO A 535 -8.67 -40.60 -18.02
C PRO A 535 -9.86 -40.92 -17.10
N ASP A 536 -9.67 -41.79 -16.10
CA ASP A 536 -10.72 -42.35 -15.26
C ASP A 536 -10.66 -41.85 -13.79
N ILE A 537 -9.92 -40.77 -13.52
CA ILE A 537 -9.73 -40.26 -12.15
C ILE A 537 -10.98 -39.55 -11.62
N ASP A 538 -11.36 -39.83 -10.37
CA ASP A 538 -12.43 -39.12 -9.67
C ASP A 538 -11.99 -37.69 -9.27
N GLU A 539 -12.90 -36.71 -9.34
CA GLU A 539 -12.60 -35.30 -9.01
C GLU A 539 -12.04 -35.15 -7.59
N ARG A 540 -12.54 -35.95 -6.65
CA ARG A 540 -12.09 -35.95 -5.25
C ARG A 540 -10.68 -36.53 -5.08
N GLU A 541 -10.34 -37.54 -5.87
CA GLU A 541 -9.00 -38.13 -5.89
C GLU A 541 -8.01 -37.18 -6.56
N SER A 542 -8.42 -36.52 -7.64
CA SER A 542 -7.65 -35.47 -8.32
C SER A 542 -7.32 -34.30 -7.38
N GLU A 543 -8.30 -33.80 -6.62
CA GLU A 543 -8.06 -32.73 -5.64
C GLU A 543 -7.09 -33.15 -4.53
N THR A 544 -7.22 -34.39 -4.03
CA THR A 544 -6.33 -34.96 -3.01
C THR A 544 -4.90 -35.10 -3.53
N LEU A 545 -4.73 -35.61 -4.75
CA LEU A 545 -3.44 -35.76 -5.42
C LEU A 545 -2.81 -34.40 -5.75
N ASN A 546 -3.59 -33.39 -6.12
CA ASN A 546 -3.09 -32.03 -6.33
C ASN A 546 -2.54 -31.41 -5.04
N ILE A 547 -3.23 -31.61 -3.90
CA ILE A 547 -2.74 -31.15 -2.59
C ILE A 547 -1.44 -31.88 -2.20
N GLU A 548 -1.33 -33.18 -2.47
CA GLU A 548 -0.11 -33.94 -2.23
C GLU A 548 1.03 -33.50 -3.15
N TYR A 549 0.73 -33.22 -4.41
CA TYR A 549 1.66 -32.69 -5.40
C TYR A 549 2.25 -31.33 -4.96
N GLU A 550 1.40 -30.39 -4.53
CA GLU A 550 1.88 -29.08 -4.03
C GLU A 550 2.73 -29.21 -2.75
N LYS A 551 2.36 -30.13 -1.85
CA LYS A 551 3.14 -30.40 -0.63
C LYS A 551 4.52 -30.95 -0.97
N LEU A 552 4.60 -31.92 -1.88
CA LEU A 552 5.87 -32.51 -2.31
C LEU A 552 6.73 -31.53 -3.09
N ILE A 553 6.14 -30.63 -3.89
CA ILE A 553 6.90 -29.53 -4.52
C ILE A 553 7.49 -28.61 -3.46
N THR A 554 6.69 -28.18 -2.49
CA THR A 554 7.16 -27.29 -1.40
C THR A 554 8.27 -27.97 -0.59
N GLU A 555 8.16 -29.29 -0.38
CA GLU A 555 9.21 -30.07 0.27
C GLU A 555 10.48 -30.16 -0.59
N LEU A 556 10.34 -30.45 -1.90
CA LEU A 556 11.43 -30.49 -2.88
C LEU A 556 12.20 -29.16 -2.89
N GLU A 557 11.50 -28.03 -2.96
CA GLU A 557 12.08 -26.68 -2.95
C GLU A 557 12.89 -26.39 -1.67
N SER A 558 12.55 -27.06 -0.57
CA SER A 558 13.25 -26.93 0.70
C SER A 558 14.50 -27.81 0.83
N THR A 559 14.67 -28.81 -0.04
CA THR A 559 15.82 -29.73 -0.02
C THR A 559 17.10 -29.05 -0.50
N ASP A 560 18.23 -29.39 0.12
CA ASP A 560 19.53 -28.83 -0.25
C ASP A 560 20.01 -29.37 -1.61
N GLU A 561 19.59 -30.58 -1.98
CA GLU A 561 19.85 -31.19 -3.29
C GLU A 561 19.15 -30.42 -4.41
N TYR A 562 17.89 -30.02 -4.25
CA TYR A 562 17.20 -29.16 -5.21
C TYR A 562 17.85 -27.77 -5.31
N LYS A 563 18.26 -27.17 -4.19
CA LYS A 563 19.00 -25.89 -4.22
C LYS A 563 20.32 -26.03 -4.97
N LYS A 564 21.05 -27.13 -4.74
CA LYS A 564 22.29 -27.44 -5.44
C LYS A 564 22.05 -27.67 -6.94
N GLU A 565 21.01 -28.40 -7.32
CA GLU A 565 20.64 -28.60 -8.73
C GLU A 565 20.24 -27.27 -9.39
N GLN A 566 19.48 -26.42 -8.70
CA GLN A 566 19.14 -25.07 -9.18
C GLN A 566 20.39 -24.18 -9.34
N GLU A 567 21.37 -24.29 -8.44
CA GLU A 567 22.67 -23.64 -8.57
C GLU A 567 23.48 -24.19 -9.74
N GLU A 568 23.51 -25.51 -9.93
CA GLU A 568 24.17 -26.17 -11.06
C GLU A 568 23.52 -25.77 -12.40
N ILE A 569 22.19 -25.69 -12.47
CA ILE A 569 21.45 -25.20 -13.64
C ILE A 569 21.81 -23.74 -13.92
N LYS A 570 21.86 -22.89 -12.87
CA LYS A 570 22.25 -21.49 -13.01
C LYS A 570 23.70 -21.36 -13.48
N GLU A 571 24.63 -22.16 -12.94
CA GLU A 571 26.02 -22.17 -13.36
C GLU A 571 26.18 -22.66 -14.80
N LYS A 572 25.50 -23.75 -15.16
CA LYS A 572 25.50 -24.30 -16.51
C LYS A 572 24.98 -23.27 -17.51
N TRP A 573 23.86 -22.62 -17.20
CA TRP A 573 23.31 -21.54 -18.02
C TRP A 573 24.30 -20.37 -18.15
N LYS A 574 24.96 -19.97 -17.06
CA LYS A 574 26.00 -18.92 -17.08
C LYS A 574 27.19 -19.31 -17.96
N ARG A 575 27.66 -20.56 -17.89
CA ARG A 575 28.76 -21.06 -18.72
C ARG A 575 28.38 -21.10 -20.20
N GLU A 576 27.23 -21.66 -20.53
CA GLU A 576 26.73 -21.76 -21.90
C GLU A 576 26.46 -20.39 -22.54
N ASN A 577 25.97 -19.43 -21.75
CA ASN A 577 25.67 -18.08 -22.25
C ASN A 577 26.86 -17.10 -22.14
N LEU A 578 27.99 -17.47 -21.53
CA LEU A 578 29.11 -16.55 -21.32
C LEU A 578 29.69 -16.02 -22.65
N ALA A 579 30.00 -16.92 -23.58
CA ALA A 579 30.55 -16.57 -24.90
C ALA A 579 29.61 -15.68 -25.72
N PRO A 580 28.32 -16.05 -25.94
CA PRO A 580 27.40 -15.20 -26.69
C PRO A 580 27.06 -13.89 -25.97
N ASN A 581 27.12 -13.83 -24.63
CA ASN A 581 26.95 -12.60 -23.87
C ASN A 581 28.13 -11.65 -24.07
N LYS A 582 29.36 -12.17 -24.07
CA LYS A 582 30.57 -11.41 -24.33
C LYS A 582 30.60 -10.86 -25.76
N GLU A 583 30.27 -11.69 -26.75
CA GLU A 583 30.18 -11.24 -28.15
C GLU A 583 29.13 -10.13 -28.34
N ALA A 584 27.98 -10.29 -27.70
CA ALA A 584 26.92 -9.28 -27.72
C ALA A 584 27.38 -7.97 -27.05
N PHE A 585 28.10 -8.07 -25.93
CA PHE A 585 28.69 -6.93 -25.24
C PHE A 585 29.68 -6.17 -26.14
N ASP A 586 30.66 -6.87 -26.73
CA ASP A 586 31.67 -6.25 -27.59
C ASP A 586 31.02 -5.55 -28.80
N LYS A 587 30.00 -6.18 -29.41
CA LYS A 587 29.25 -5.63 -30.54
C LYS A 587 28.45 -4.38 -30.16
N VAL A 588 27.72 -4.40 -29.04
CA VAL A 588 26.90 -3.27 -28.59
C VAL A 588 27.80 -2.12 -28.11
N LEU A 589 28.88 -2.44 -27.39
CA LEU A 589 29.87 -1.46 -26.93
C LEU A 589 30.54 -0.74 -28.10
N ALA A 590 30.97 -1.49 -29.13
CA ALA A 590 31.55 -0.91 -30.35
C ALA A 590 30.54 0.00 -31.07
N ASN A 591 29.29 -0.45 -31.20
CA ASN A 591 28.23 0.35 -31.82
C ASN A 591 27.93 1.64 -31.05
N LEU A 592 27.88 1.59 -29.71
CA LEU A 592 27.67 2.77 -28.88
C LEU A 592 28.85 3.74 -28.98
N LYS A 593 30.09 3.26 -28.95
CA LYS A 593 31.29 4.10 -29.08
C LYS A 593 31.43 4.75 -30.47
N ALA A 594 30.93 4.10 -31.53
CA ALA A 594 31.00 4.61 -32.90
C ALA A 594 29.89 5.63 -33.23
N MET A 595 28.90 5.82 -32.35
CA MET A 595 27.80 6.78 -32.59
C MET A 595 28.19 8.21 -32.17
N PRO A 596 27.81 9.24 -32.96
CA PRO A 596 27.91 10.63 -32.54
C PRO A 596 27.03 10.94 -31.31
N ASP A 597 27.45 11.87 -30.45
CA ASP A 597 26.80 12.24 -29.18
C ASP A 597 25.31 12.58 -29.32
N GLN A 598 24.92 13.21 -30.43
CA GLN A 598 23.51 13.54 -30.72
C GLN A 598 22.65 12.29 -30.89
N LYS A 599 23.19 11.24 -31.53
CA LYS A 599 22.49 9.95 -31.70
C LYS A 599 22.51 9.15 -30.40
N LEU A 600 23.61 9.18 -29.65
CA LEU A 600 23.69 8.55 -28.32
C LEU A 600 22.64 9.10 -27.36
N THR A 601 22.46 10.43 -27.31
CA THR A 601 21.44 11.07 -26.47
C THR A 601 20.03 10.60 -26.82
N ALA A 602 19.72 10.47 -28.11
CA ALA A 602 18.44 9.97 -28.58
C ALA A 602 18.22 8.47 -28.26
N VAL A 603 19.28 7.65 -28.38
CA VAL A 603 19.26 6.23 -27.99
C VAL A 603 19.02 6.11 -26.49
N PHE A 604 19.75 6.83 -25.65
CA PHE A 604 19.59 6.80 -24.20
C PHE A 604 18.28 7.39 -23.69
N LYS A 605 17.63 8.26 -24.46
CA LYS A 605 16.27 8.73 -24.15
C LYS A 605 15.22 7.63 -24.35
N ARG A 606 15.43 6.77 -25.36
CA ARG A 606 14.52 5.64 -25.66
C ARG A 606 14.85 4.40 -24.83
N LYS A 607 16.13 4.20 -24.54
CA LYS A 607 16.72 3.04 -23.88
C LYS A 607 17.76 3.50 -22.83
N PRO A 608 17.33 3.99 -21.65
CA PRO A 608 18.22 4.51 -20.60
C PRO A 608 19.15 3.48 -19.95
N GLU A 609 18.72 2.22 -19.88
CA GLU A 609 19.46 1.03 -19.44
C GLU A 609 20.77 0.82 -20.21
N LEU A 610 20.82 1.15 -21.52
CA LEU A 610 22.06 1.02 -22.31
C LEU A 610 23.21 1.89 -21.78
N ARG A 611 22.94 2.89 -20.93
CA ARG A 611 23.99 3.67 -20.25
C ARG A 611 24.87 2.80 -19.36
N PHE A 612 24.36 1.69 -18.84
CA PHE A 612 25.12 0.78 -17.99
C PHE A 612 26.24 0.06 -18.74
N ILE A 613 26.11 -0.13 -20.06
CA ILE A 613 27.16 -0.74 -20.90
C ILE A 613 28.42 0.14 -20.95
N LEU A 614 28.27 1.45 -20.75
CA LEU A 614 29.39 2.39 -20.72
C LEU A 614 30.03 2.53 -19.33
N ARG A 615 29.47 1.89 -18.30
CA ARG A 615 29.99 1.92 -16.92
C ARG A 615 30.79 0.65 -16.65
N THR A 616 31.78 0.73 -15.76
CA THR A 616 32.47 -0.47 -15.27
C THR A 616 31.65 -1.20 -14.22
N SER A 617 31.93 -2.49 -14.01
CA SER A 617 31.29 -3.31 -12.97
C SER A 617 31.38 -2.66 -11.57
N GLU A 618 32.50 -2.00 -11.25
CA GLU A 618 32.69 -1.28 -9.98
C GLU A 618 31.82 -0.02 -9.86
N GLN A 619 31.62 0.70 -10.96
CA GLN A 619 30.73 1.86 -11.00
C GLN A 619 29.27 1.46 -10.85
N LEU A 620 28.88 0.28 -11.38
CA LEU A 620 27.54 -0.28 -11.21
C LEU A 620 27.27 -0.73 -9.77
N LEU A 621 28.28 -1.23 -9.04
CA LEU A 621 28.14 -1.54 -7.61
C LEU A 621 27.91 -0.31 -6.73
N LYS A 622 28.46 0.84 -7.14
CA LYS A 622 28.28 2.14 -6.46
C LYS A 622 27.06 2.92 -6.94
N ALA A 623 26.36 2.43 -7.96
CA ALA A 623 25.20 3.09 -8.52
C ALA A 623 24.03 3.07 -7.52
N HIS A 624 23.34 4.21 -7.40
CA HIS A 624 22.25 4.37 -6.45
C HIS A 624 21.04 3.51 -6.85
N VAL A 625 20.24 3.08 -5.88
CA VAL A 625 19.02 2.28 -6.12
C VAL A 625 18.09 2.95 -7.15
N ASN A 626 18.06 4.29 -7.18
CA ASN A 626 17.24 5.05 -8.14
C ASN A 626 17.68 4.90 -9.60
N ASP A 627 18.95 4.56 -9.87
CA ASP A 627 19.44 4.29 -11.23
C ASP A 627 18.77 3.03 -11.81
N PHE A 628 18.42 2.06 -10.95
CA PHE A 628 17.77 0.80 -11.33
C PHE A 628 16.23 0.86 -11.26
N LYS A 629 15.64 1.84 -10.56
CA LYS A 629 14.16 2.00 -10.46
C LYS A 629 13.48 2.38 -11.77
N GLN A 630 14.19 3.07 -12.66
CA GLN A 630 13.61 3.68 -13.86
C GLN A 630 13.92 2.89 -15.14
N VAL A 631 14.68 1.80 -15.05
CA VAL A 631 15.09 0.98 -16.20
C VAL A 631 14.15 -0.21 -16.39
N SER A 632 13.92 -0.58 -17.65
CA SER A 632 12.99 -1.66 -18.03
C SER A 632 13.60 -2.50 -19.14
N THR A 633 13.40 -3.82 -19.09
CA THR A 633 13.90 -4.75 -20.11
C THR A 633 12.98 -4.91 -21.32
N GLN A 634 11.80 -4.27 -21.32
CA GLN A 634 10.77 -4.47 -22.34
C GLN A 634 11.22 -4.05 -23.75
N ASN A 635 12.00 -2.97 -23.85
CA ASN A 635 12.43 -2.38 -25.12
C ASN A 635 13.82 -2.87 -25.60
N LEU A 636 14.43 -3.82 -24.87
CA LEU A 636 15.75 -4.34 -25.20
C LEU A 636 15.65 -5.44 -26.26
N LEU A 637 16.54 -5.36 -27.25
CA LEU A 637 16.81 -6.46 -28.18
C LEU A 637 17.60 -7.57 -27.48
N LEU A 638 17.55 -8.80 -27.99
CA LEU A 638 18.30 -9.92 -27.41
C LEU A 638 19.79 -9.62 -27.24
N ILE A 639 20.41 -9.00 -28.25
CA ILE A 639 21.84 -8.64 -28.21
C ILE A 639 22.11 -7.58 -27.11
N GLU A 640 21.21 -6.61 -26.95
CA GLU A 640 21.34 -5.57 -25.91
C GLU A 640 21.13 -6.14 -24.50
N ALA A 641 20.15 -7.05 -24.33
CA ALA A 641 19.90 -7.71 -23.06
C ALA A 641 21.08 -8.61 -22.64
N ARG A 642 21.67 -9.34 -23.60
CA ARG A 642 22.89 -10.15 -23.38
C ARG A 642 24.09 -9.28 -23.01
N ALA A 643 24.28 -8.16 -23.70
CA ALA A 643 25.34 -7.20 -23.41
C ALA A 643 25.20 -6.60 -21.99
N LEU A 644 23.99 -6.23 -21.61
CA LEU A 644 23.70 -5.73 -20.26
C LEU A 644 23.93 -6.81 -19.21
N TYR A 645 23.45 -8.03 -19.43
CA TYR A 645 23.65 -9.12 -18.47
C TYR A 645 25.13 -9.41 -18.22
N HIS A 646 25.99 -9.33 -19.25
CA HIS A 646 27.43 -9.58 -19.12
C HIS A 646 28.13 -8.60 -18.16
N ILE A 647 27.75 -7.32 -18.19
CA ILE A 647 28.43 -6.27 -17.41
C ILE A 647 27.87 -6.08 -16.00
N MET A 648 26.74 -6.71 -15.68
CA MET A 648 26.14 -6.60 -14.35
C MET A 648 26.99 -7.32 -13.30
N PRO A 649 27.36 -6.64 -12.19
CA PRO A 649 28.07 -7.28 -11.09
C PRO A 649 27.18 -8.26 -10.33
N THR A 650 27.80 -9.07 -9.48
CA THR A 650 27.06 -9.85 -8.47
C THR A 650 26.65 -8.91 -7.34
N PHE A 651 25.35 -8.59 -7.27
CA PHE A 651 24.78 -7.71 -6.25
C PHE A 651 24.55 -8.44 -4.92
N ARG A 652 24.53 -7.69 -3.81
CA ARG A 652 24.24 -8.23 -2.47
C ARG A 652 22.74 -8.46 -2.25
N ARG A 653 22.37 -9.30 -1.28
CA ARG A 653 20.95 -9.65 -1.00
C ARG A 653 20.07 -8.45 -0.61
N ASP A 654 20.65 -7.42 -0.01
CA ASP A 654 19.96 -6.16 0.36
C ASP A 654 19.69 -5.24 -0.85
N GLN A 655 20.25 -5.55 -2.02
CA GLN A 655 20.10 -4.78 -3.27
C GLN A 655 18.99 -5.38 -4.15
N GLU A 656 17.78 -5.49 -3.59
CA GLU A 656 16.65 -6.20 -4.19
C GLU A 656 16.30 -5.71 -5.61
N GLN A 657 16.38 -4.41 -5.86
CA GLN A 657 15.99 -3.84 -7.16
C GLN A 657 17.01 -4.13 -8.26
N GLN A 658 18.30 -4.17 -7.89
CA GLN A 658 19.38 -4.56 -8.78
C GLN A 658 19.28 -6.04 -9.12
N LEU A 659 18.99 -6.90 -8.12
CA LEU A 659 18.74 -8.32 -8.33
C LEU A 659 17.53 -8.56 -9.25
N GLN A 660 16.42 -7.87 -8.99
CA GLN A 660 15.22 -7.95 -9.84
C GLN A 660 15.52 -7.56 -11.30
N PHE A 661 16.34 -6.53 -11.53
CA PHE A 661 16.71 -6.13 -12.89
C PHE A 661 17.57 -7.19 -13.60
N VAL A 662 18.52 -7.81 -12.89
CA VAL A 662 19.33 -8.91 -13.42
C VAL A 662 18.46 -10.12 -13.77
N ASP A 663 17.48 -10.44 -12.92
CA ASP A 663 16.53 -11.53 -13.18
C ASP A 663 15.63 -11.22 -14.39
N GLN A 664 15.16 -9.98 -14.54
CA GLN A 664 14.40 -9.56 -15.72
C GLN A 664 15.22 -9.66 -17.01
N LEU A 665 16.52 -9.37 -16.97
CA LEU A 665 17.42 -9.54 -18.12
C LEU A 665 17.56 -11.01 -18.49
N ARG A 666 17.75 -11.89 -17.50
CA ARG A 666 17.82 -13.34 -17.72
C ARG A 666 16.53 -13.87 -18.35
N GLN A 667 15.37 -13.54 -17.78
CA GLN A 667 14.07 -13.96 -18.32
C GLN A 667 13.86 -13.46 -19.74
N LYS A 668 14.25 -12.22 -20.05
CA LYS A 668 14.17 -11.66 -21.41
C LYS A 668 15.05 -12.42 -22.39
N ILE A 669 16.25 -12.81 -21.98
CA ILE A 669 17.17 -13.63 -22.79
C ILE A 669 16.54 -14.99 -23.07
N GLU A 670 16.02 -15.67 -22.04
CA GLU A 670 15.38 -16.99 -22.18
C GLU A 670 14.12 -16.92 -23.07
N GLN A 671 13.26 -15.91 -22.89
CA GLN A 671 12.06 -15.71 -23.71
C GLN A 671 12.37 -15.45 -25.19
N GLU A 672 13.39 -14.64 -25.50
CA GLU A 672 13.75 -14.36 -26.89
C GLU A 672 14.53 -15.52 -27.53
N GLN A 673 15.22 -16.36 -26.74
CA GLN A 673 15.86 -17.59 -27.22
C GLN A 673 14.85 -18.72 -27.48
N ALA A 674 13.80 -18.81 -26.67
CA ALA A 674 12.74 -19.81 -26.83
C ALA A 674 11.77 -19.50 -28.00
N LYS A 675 11.80 -18.29 -28.56
CA LYS A 675 11.01 -17.96 -29.75
C LYS A 675 11.61 -18.68 -30.97
N PRO A 676 10.82 -19.48 -31.71
CA PRO A 676 11.30 -20.08 -32.94
C PRO A 676 11.73 -18.97 -33.92
N PRO A 677 12.82 -19.16 -34.69
CA PRO A 677 13.28 -18.17 -35.64
C PRO A 677 12.12 -17.80 -36.58
N LYS A 678 11.80 -16.51 -36.66
CA LYS A 678 10.79 -16.03 -37.62
C LYS A 678 11.21 -16.53 -39.01
N PRO A 679 10.35 -17.27 -39.73
CA PRO A 679 10.68 -17.71 -41.08
C PRO A 679 11.03 -16.46 -41.89
N ALA A 680 12.20 -16.52 -42.56
CA ALA A 680 12.67 -15.44 -43.40
C ALA A 680 11.54 -15.05 -44.36
N ALA A 681 11.21 -13.75 -44.40
CA ALA A 681 10.22 -13.26 -45.35
C ALA A 681 10.67 -13.70 -46.75
N PRO A 682 9.78 -14.29 -47.57
CA PRO A 682 10.15 -14.72 -48.91
C PRO A 682 10.71 -13.52 -49.69
N PRO A 683 11.68 -13.75 -50.60
CA PRO A 683 12.34 -12.68 -51.33
C PRO A 683 11.28 -11.83 -52.03
N ILE A 684 11.29 -10.53 -51.75
CA ILE A 684 10.42 -9.57 -52.43
C ILE A 684 10.88 -9.53 -53.89
N GLU A 685 10.15 -10.23 -54.76
CA GLU A 685 10.35 -10.10 -56.19
C GLU A 685 10.11 -8.63 -56.62
N PRO A 686 10.98 -8.07 -57.47
CA PRO A 686 10.85 -6.69 -57.91
C PRO A 686 9.57 -6.52 -58.74
N LYS A 687 8.58 -5.83 -58.16
CA LYS A 687 7.33 -5.49 -58.85
C LYS A 687 7.65 -4.66 -60.11
N LYS A 688 7.27 -5.21 -61.27
CA LYS A 688 7.25 -4.54 -62.57
C LYS A 688 6.55 -3.18 -62.46
N LYS A 689 7.16 -2.16 -63.06
CA LYS A 689 6.56 -0.83 -63.28
C LYS A 689 5.21 -0.97 -63.99
N VAL A 690 4.12 -0.70 -63.28
CA VAL A 690 2.81 -0.44 -63.88
C VAL A 690 2.63 1.07 -63.92
N VAL A 691 2.74 1.62 -65.13
CA VAL A 691 2.36 2.98 -65.48
C VAL A 691 0.83 3.02 -65.56
N ILE A 692 0.15 3.67 -64.60
CA ILE A 692 -1.24 4.10 -64.80
C ILE A 692 -1.43 5.53 -64.29
N LYS A 693 -2.09 6.30 -65.15
CA LYS A 693 -2.29 7.75 -65.21
C LYS A 693 -2.97 8.33 -63.97
N ALA A 694 -2.59 9.58 -63.70
CA ALA A 694 -3.30 10.50 -62.81
C ALA A 694 -4.76 10.69 -63.23
N LYS A 695 -5.68 10.59 -62.27
CA LYS A 695 -6.99 11.25 -62.36
C LYS A 695 -7.36 11.87 -61.03
N LYS A 696 -7.89 13.08 -61.19
CA LYS A 696 -8.20 14.16 -60.26
C LYS A 696 -9.53 13.90 -59.54
N GLY A 697 -9.62 14.27 -58.26
CA GLY A 697 -10.85 14.82 -57.66
C GLY A 697 -11.62 14.00 -56.62
N GLY A 698 -11.98 14.69 -55.53
CA GLY A 698 -13.07 14.36 -54.57
C GLY A 698 -12.68 13.38 -53.47
N GLY A 699 -12.90 13.58 -52.17
CA GLY A 699 -13.84 14.46 -51.47
C GLY A 699 -14.67 13.60 -50.52
N GLY A 700 -14.61 13.88 -49.20
CA GLY A 700 -15.41 13.24 -48.15
C GLY A 700 -14.94 11.81 -47.79
N GLY A 701 -15.00 11.31 -46.56
CA GLY A 701 -15.64 11.77 -45.33
C GLY A 701 -15.96 10.51 -44.51
N GLY A 702 -15.69 10.54 -43.20
CA GLY A 702 -16.41 9.77 -42.18
C GLY A 702 -16.24 8.25 -42.11
N GLY A 703 -15.58 7.80 -41.03
CA GLY A 703 -16.29 7.05 -39.97
C GLY A 703 -16.47 5.54 -40.09
N GLY A 704 -16.21 4.86 -38.97
CA GLY A 704 -17.06 3.76 -38.50
C GLY A 704 -16.44 2.37 -38.60
N GLY A 705 -16.17 1.78 -37.43
CA GLY A 705 -15.62 0.43 -37.30
C GLY A 705 -16.56 -0.69 -37.76
N ASN A 706 -15.94 -1.81 -38.13
CA ASN A 706 -16.60 -3.10 -38.34
C ASN A 706 -15.61 -4.26 -38.11
N GLY A 707 -14.97 -4.31 -36.94
CA GLY A 707 -14.01 -5.38 -36.60
C GLY A 707 -14.62 -6.63 -35.96
N PHE A 708 -15.89 -6.61 -35.53
CA PHE A 708 -16.45 -7.68 -34.70
C PHE A 708 -17.22 -8.76 -35.50
N LEU A 709 -17.93 -8.36 -36.55
CA LEU A 709 -18.74 -9.28 -37.37
C LEU A 709 -17.88 -10.12 -38.34
N ASP A 710 -16.77 -9.55 -38.85
CA ASP A 710 -15.80 -10.30 -39.66
C ASP A 710 -15.01 -11.33 -38.84
N GLU A 711 -14.75 -11.07 -37.56
CA GLU A 711 -14.09 -12.02 -36.66
C GLU A 711 -15.02 -13.20 -36.27
N LEU A 712 -16.33 -12.95 -36.19
CA LEU A 712 -17.35 -13.97 -35.92
C LEU A 712 -17.62 -14.89 -37.12
N LEU A 713 -17.56 -14.37 -38.34
CA LEU A 713 -17.66 -15.18 -39.57
C LEU A 713 -16.40 -16.03 -39.82
N ALA A 714 -15.21 -15.53 -39.42
CA ALA A 714 -13.96 -16.28 -39.50
C ALA A 714 -13.89 -17.46 -38.51
N LYS A 715 -14.54 -17.38 -37.34
CA LYS A 715 -14.60 -18.50 -36.38
C LYS A 715 -15.57 -19.62 -36.77
N ARG A 716 -16.57 -19.34 -37.62
CA ARG A 716 -17.53 -20.36 -38.09
C ARG A 716 -16.97 -21.26 -39.20
N LYS A 717 -16.03 -20.75 -40.01
CA LYS A 717 -15.33 -21.52 -41.06
C LYS A 717 -14.16 -22.39 -40.57
N ARG A 718 -13.88 -22.42 -39.26
CA ARG A 718 -12.84 -23.29 -38.65
C ARG A 718 -13.43 -24.47 -37.86
N LYS A 719 -14.75 -24.66 -37.90
CA LYS A 719 -15.47 -25.78 -37.28
C LYS A 719 -16.26 -26.64 -38.28
N GLU A 720 -16.03 -26.41 -39.57
CA GLU A 720 -16.21 -27.38 -40.67
C GLU A 720 -14.83 -27.76 -41.16
#